data_AF-A0A9V1DW69-F1
#
_entry.id   AF-A0A9V1DW69-F1
#
_cell.length_a   1.000
_cell.length_b   1.000
_cell.length_c   1.000
_cell.angle_alpha   90.00
_cell.angle_beta   90.00
_cell.angle_gamma   90.00
#
_symmetry.space_group_name_H-M   'P 1'
#
loop_
_entity.id
_entity.type
_entity.pdbx_description
1 polymer ?
#
loop_
_entity_poly.entity_id
_entity_poly.type
_entity_poly.pdbx_seq_one_letter_code
_entity_poly.pdbx_strand_id
1 'polypeptide(L)'
;MSTGTVSTPRENSVTWTLIMSFGGIPAPGKSVSFPHKNFHGCLENLFYNGVDIIDLAKQQKPEIITMGNVSFSCSQSQSVPVTFLSPRSYLALPGFSGEDELSATFQFRTWNKAGLLLFSELQLVSGGLLLFLNDGKLKLNLYQPGKLPSDITAGVGLNDGQWHSISLSAKRNHLSVVVDGQVASVASSLGSEQTYSGGTYYFGGCPDNSFGSKCKNPLGGFQGCMRLISVSNKVVDLISVQQGSLGNFSDLQIDSCGITDRCLPNYCEHGGECSQSWNTFHCNCANTGYAGATCHNSIYEQSCESYKHRGNTSGFYYIDTDGSGPLEPFLLYCNMTETAWTVIQHNGSDLTRVRNTNPENPYAGFFEYVASMEQLQATINLADHCEQELTYYCKKSRLANKQDGRPLSWWVGRTNETQTYWGGSLPDPQKCTCGLEGNCIDSQYYCNCDADRNEWTNDTGFLSYKEHLPVRKIVVTDTGRPHSEAAYKLGPLLCRGDRSFWNSASFNTEASYLHFPTFHGELSADVSFFFKTTASSGVFLENLGITDFIRIELRSPAVVTFSFDVGNGPFEISVQSPTHFNDNQWHHVKVERNMKEATIQVDQLLPKTQPAPTDGHVLLQLNSQLFVGGTATRQRGFLGCIRSLQLNGMSLDLEERAKVTPGVEPGCRGHCSSYGKLCLNGGKCREKLSGFSCDCTFSAYTGPFCSKEISAYFGSGSSVIYNFQENYSLSKNSSSHAASFHGDMKLSREMIKFSFRTARAPSLLLYVSSFYKEYLSVIIAKNGSLQIRYKLNRYQEPDVVNFDFKNMADGQLHHVEINREEGVLFVEIDDNARRQVHLSSGTELSAIKSLVLGRISEYSDVDQETALAGAQGFLGCLSAVQLSHVAPLKAALQPSHPAPVTVSGHVTESSCVSQAGTDATSRERTHSFADHSGTRDDREPLANAIRSDSAVIGGLIAVVIFILLCIAAIAVRIYQQKRLYKRNEAKRSENVDSAEAVLKSELNIQSAVNENQKEYFF
;
A
#
# COMPACT_ATOMS: atom_id res chain seq x y z
N MET A 1 3.56 -5.44 37.50
CA MET A 1 4.20 -6.74 37.84
C MET A 1 5.23 -7.05 36.78
N SER A 2 6.29 -7.79 37.12
CA SER A 2 7.31 -8.19 36.15
C SER A 2 7.70 -9.65 36.38
N THR A 3 7.50 -10.50 35.37
CA THR A 3 7.91 -11.91 35.36
C THR A 3 9.34 -12.01 34.82
N GLY A 4 10.31 -12.16 35.72
CA GLY A 4 11.73 -12.29 35.37
C GLY A 4 12.23 -13.73 35.53
N THR A 5 12.81 -14.30 34.48
CA THR A 5 13.58 -15.55 34.56
C THR A 5 14.99 -15.27 35.08
N VAL A 6 15.33 -15.82 36.26
CA VAL A 6 16.67 -15.70 36.86
C VAL A 6 17.27 -17.09 37.03
N SER A 7 18.40 -17.33 36.35
CA SER A 7 19.17 -18.57 36.49
C SER A 7 20.11 -18.51 37.69
N THR A 8 19.97 -19.44 38.64
CA THR A 8 20.95 -19.66 39.71
C THR A 8 21.76 -20.93 39.47
N PRO A 9 23.10 -20.92 39.58
CA PRO A 9 23.91 -22.10 39.33
C PRO A 9 23.88 -23.09 40.51
N ARG A 10 23.32 -24.26 40.29
CA ARG A 10 23.65 -25.50 41.01
C ARG A 10 23.85 -26.63 40.00
N GLU A 11 24.65 -27.61 40.37
CA GLU A 11 25.13 -28.64 39.46
C GLU A 11 24.01 -29.57 38.96
N ASN A 12 24.03 -29.88 37.67
CA ASN A 12 23.36 -31.02 37.04
C ASN A 12 21.82 -31.13 37.16
N SER A 13 21.08 -30.01 37.13
CA SER A 13 19.76 -29.97 36.45
C SER A 13 19.34 -28.55 36.09
N VAL A 14 18.75 -28.35 34.91
CA VAL A 14 18.19 -27.05 34.48
C VAL A 14 16.68 -27.05 34.75
N THR A 15 16.31 -26.79 36.00
CA THR A 15 14.92 -26.56 36.39
C THR A 15 14.62 -25.06 36.38
N TRP A 16 13.82 -24.62 35.40
CA TRP A 16 13.38 -23.23 35.29
C TRP A 16 12.40 -22.89 36.43
N THR A 17 12.88 -22.22 37.47
CA THR A 17 12.04 -21.72 38.57
C THR A 17 11.51 -20.33 38.21
N LEU A 18 10.21 -20.18 38.00
CA LEU A 18 9.59 -18.86 37.94
C LEU A 18 9.61 -18.23 39.33
N ILE A 19 10.15 -17.02 39.43
CA ILE A 19 10.13 -16.21 40.65
C ILE A 19 9.17 -15.05 40.42
N MET A 20 8.14 -14.93 41.26
CA MET A 20 7.27 -13.76 41.28
C MET A 20 7.84 -12.73 42.26
N SER A 21 8.13 -11.52 41.77
CA SER A 21 8.77 -10.47 42.57
C SER A 21 7.84 -9.28 42.79
N PHE A 22 7.81 -8.79 44.03
CA PHE A 22 7.04 -7.63 44.47
C PHE A 22 7.98 -6.58 45.06
N GLY A 23 7.70 -5.30 44.82
CA GLY A 23 8.55 -4.18 45.27
C GLY A 23 9.82 -3.94 44.45
N GLY A 24 10.43 -4.97 43.85
CA GLY A 24 11.61 -4.80 42.99
C GLY A 24 12.12 -6.12 42.43
N ILE A 25 13.21 -6.07 41.65
CA ILE A 25 13.90 -7.25 41.10
C ILE A 25 15.37 -7.21 41.56
N PRO A 26 15.95 -8.31 42.10
CA PRO A 26 17.37 -8.36 42.40
C PRO A 26 18.20 -8.37 41.11
N ALA A 27 19.15 -7.45 40.98
CA ALA A 27 20.05 -7.42 39.84
C ALA A 27 21.04 -8.60 39.89
N PRO A 28 21.23 -9.37 38.80
CA PRO A 28 22.31 -10.34 38.73
C PRO A 28 23.68 -9.64 38.76
N GLY A 29 24.74 -10.34 39.17
CA GLY A 29 26.06 -9.77 39.54
C GLY A 29 26.93 -9.18 38.41
N LYS A 30 26.33 -8.66 37.32
CA LYS A 30 26.97 -7.81 36.31
C LYS A 30 26.04 -6.64 36.00
N SER A 31 26.62 -5.48 35.70
CA SER A 31 25.93 -4.19 35.56
C SER A 31 24.99 -4.12 34.35
N VAL A 32 23.80 -4.70 34.48
CA VAL A 32 22.65 -4.48 33.60
C VAL A 32 21.78 -3.39 34.23
N SER A 33 21.71 -2.22 33.60
CA SER A 33 20.82 -1.15 34.02
C SER A 33 19.38 -1.48 33.63
N PHE A 34 18.58 -1.97 34.58
CA PHE A 34 17.13 -1.98 34.42
C PHE A 34 16.63 -0.54 34.24
N PRO A 35 15.84 -0.22 33.19
CA PRO A 35 15.40 1.15 32.94
C PRO A 35 14.35 1.68 33.93
N HIS A 36 13.83 0.80 34.81
CA HIS A 36 12.82 1.13 35.81
C HIS A 36 13.41 1.10 37.23
N LYS A 37 13.05 2.09 38.05
CA LYS A 37 13.40 2.16 39.47
C LYS A 37 12.57 1.13 40.26
N ASN A 38 13.15 0.56 41.32
CA ASN A 38 12.40 -0.26 42.28
C ASN A 38 11.33 0.59 43.00
N PHE A 39 10.26 -0.07 43.48
CA PHE A 39 9.18 0.58 44.22
C PHE A 39 9.68 1.15 45.54
N HIS A 40 9.21 2.36 45.88
CA HIS A 40 9.58 3.06 47.10
C HIS A 40 8.34 3.64 47.79
N GLY A 41 7.74 2.83 48.67
CA GLY A 41 6.52 3.14 49.41
C GLY A 41 6.05 1.92 50.20
N CYS A 42 4.79 1.94 50.65
CA CYS A 42 4.15 0.80 51.32
C CYS A 42 3.35 -0.05 50.32
N LEU A 43 3.27 -1.36 50.57
CA LEU A 43 2.32 -2.27 49.94
C LEU A 43 1.39 -2.84 51.01
N GLU A 44 0.11 -2.91 50.70
CA GLU A 44 -0.95 -3.48 51.54
C GLU A 44 -1.90 -4.32 50.68
N ASN A 45 -2.69 -5.20 51.31
CA ASN A 45 -3.72 -6.03 50.65
C ASN A 45 -3.20 -6.81 49.41
N LEU A 46 -1.96 -7.30 49.48
CA LEU A 46 -1.31 -8.02 48.38
C LEU A 46 -1.73 -9.49 48.34
N PHE A 47 -2.85 -9.76 47.69
CA PHE A 47 -3.34 -11.12 47.44
C PHE A 47 -2.92 -11.62 46.06
N TYR A 48 -2.49 -12.89 45.98
CA TYR A 48 -2.31 -13.62 44.72
C TYR A 48 -3.05 -14.95 44.79
N ASN A 49 -3.95 -15.21 43.84
CA ASN A 49 -4.85 -16.37 43.83
C ASN A 49 -5.60 -16.60 45.17
N GLY A 50 -5.97 -15.51 45.86
CA GLY A 50 -6.64 -15.54 47.17
C GLY A 50 -5.71 -15.70 48.39
N VAL A 51 -4.40 -15.81 48.19
CA VAL A 51 -3.40 -15.98 49.26
C VAL A 51 -2.76 -14.63 49.61
N ASP A 52 -2.74 -14.25 50.90
CA ASP A 52 -2.08 -13.03 51.38
C ASP A 52 -0.56 -13.20 51.38
N ILE A 53 0.12 -12.54 50.44
CA ILE A 53 1.58 -12.61 50.29
C ILE A 53 2.30 -11.82 51.38
N ILE A 54 1.67 -10.78 51.96
CA ILE A 54 2.23 -10.00 53.06
C ILE A 54 2.19 -10.80 54.36
N ASP A 55 1.14 -11.58 54.62
CA ASP A 55 1.09 -12.48 55.78
C ASP A 55 2.11 -13.62 55.67
N LEU A 56 2.24 -14.27 54.50
CA LEU A 56 3.30 -15.27 54.28
C LEU A 56 4.71 -14.68 54.47
N ALA A 57 4.94 -13.43 54.05
CA ALA A 57 6.20 -12.72 54.25
C ALA A 57 6.45 -12.37 55.72
N LYS A 58 5.44 -11.87 56.45
CA LYS A 58 5.50 -11.63 57.91
C LYS A 58 5.83 -12.90 58.69
N GLN A 59 5.25 -14.02 58.29
CA GLN A 59 5.46 -15.34 58.91
C GLN A 59 6.73 -16.06 58.44
N GLN A 60 7.56 -15.43 57.59
CA GLN A 60 8.83 -15.98 57.07
C GLN A 60 8.70 -17.40 56.49
N LYS A 61 7.63 -17.62 55.71
CA LYS A 61 7.34 -18.92 55.08
C LYS A 61 8.42 -19.28 54.04
N PRO A 62 8.84 -20.55 53.93
CA PRO A 62 9.96 -20.95 53.06
C PRO A 62 9.71 -20.71 51.56
N GLU A 63 8.45 -20.52 51.15
CA GLU A 63 8.04 -20.17 49.80
C GLU A 63 8.29 -18.68 49.46
N ILE A 64 8.57 -17.81 50.44
CA ILE A 64 8.76 -16.37 50.26
C ILE A 64 10.21 -15.96 50.51
N ILE A 65 10.84 -15.34 49.51
CA ILE A 65 12.20 -14.80 49.61
C ILE A 65 12.12 -13.27 49.76
N THR A 66 12.35 -12.78 50.98
CA THR A 66 12.46 -11.33 51.25
C THR A 66 13.90 -10.87 51.07
N MET A 67 14.13 -9.80 50.29
CA MET A 67 15.46 -9.22 50.05
C MET A 67 15.49 -7.74 50.43
N GLY A 68 16.57 -7.31 51.07
CA GLY A 68 16.73 -5.94 51.59
C GLY A 68 16.08 -5.74 52.97
N ASN A 69 16.00 -4.48 53.41
CA ASN A 69 15.38 -4.11 54.69
C ASN A 69 13.90 -3.77 54.46
N VAL A 70 12.99 -4.67 54.87
CA VAL A 70 11.55 -4.54 54.65
C VAL A 70 10.83 -4.34 55.99
N SER A 71 10.09 -3.24 56.11
CA SER A 71 9.18 -3.01 57.24
C SER A 71 7.79 -3.57 56.94
N PHE A 72 7.20 -4.26 57.92
CA PHE A 72 5.79 -4.70 57.87
C PHE A 72 4.82 -3.71 58.54
N SER A 73 5.28 -2.50 58.88
CA SER A 73 4.45 -1.37 59.28
C SER A 73 4.66 -0.17 58.34
N CYS A 74 3.56 0.47 57.94
CA CYS A 74 3.57 1.71 57.17
C CYS A 74 3.38 2.89 58.13
N SER A 75 4.48 3.55 58.51
CA SER A 75 4.48 4.71 59.42
C SER A 75 4.75 6.04 58.70
N GLN A 76 4.83 6.02 57.37
CA GLN A 76 4.95 7.24 56.57
C GLN A 76 3.63 8.02 56.62
N SER A 77 3.68 9.31 56.94
CA SER A 77 2.52 10.20 56.88
C SER A 77 1.97 10.22 55.46
N GLN A 78 0.80 9.61 55.24
CA GLN A 78 0.16 9.57 53.93
C GLN A 78 -0.15 11.00 53.48
N SER A 79 0.56 11.45 52.45
CA SER A 79 0.37 12.78 51.87
C SER A 79 -0.90 12.77 51.02
N VAL A 80 -2.03 13.20 51.60
CA VAL A 80 -3.32 13.36 50.92
C VAL A 80 -3.10 14.02 49.55
N PRO A 81 -3.39 13.34 48.44
CA PRO A 81 -3.33 13.94 47.11
C PRO A 81 -4.63 14.67 46.78
N VAL A 82 -4.58 15.47 45.72
CA VAL A 82 -5.77 16.03 45.08
C VAL A 82 -5.64 15.92 43.56
N THR A 83 -6.68 15.40 42.91
CA THR A 83 -6.81 15.28 41.46
C THR A 83 -7.59 16.47 40.89
N PHE A 84 -7.04 17.08 39.84
CA PHE A 84 -7.69 18.09 39.01
C PHE A 84 -8.30 17.37 37.80
N LEU A 85 -9.63 17.24 37.79
CA LEU A 85 -10.38 16.40 36.85
C LEU A 85 -10.58 17.04 35.47
N SER A 86 -10.76 18.36 35.40
CA SER A 86 -11.07 19.12 34.18
C SER A 86 -10.11 20.29 33.98
N PRO A 87 -9.96 20.85 32.77
CA PRO A 87 -9.16 22.07 32.55
C PRO A 87 -9.73 23.35 33.19
N ARG A 88 -10.85 23.24 33.95
CA ARG A 88 -11.43 24.31 34.78
C ARG A 88 -11.20 24.07 36.28
N SER A 89 -10.74 22.87 36.66
CA SER A 89 -10.45 22.51 38.05
C SER A 89 -9.49 23.51 38.69
N TYR A 90 -9.80 23.97 39.90
CA TYR A 90 -8.92 24.89 40.63
C TYR A 90 -8.98 24.67 42.14
N LEU A 91 -7.87 25.01 42.80
CA LEU A 91 -7.77 25.13 44.26
C LEU A 91 -7.27 26.54 44.60
N ALA A 92 -8.14 27.36 45.18
CA ALA A 92 -7.85 28.72 45.61
C ALA A 92 -7.56 28.75 47.12
N LEU A 93 -6.36 29.19 47.50
CA LEU A 93 -5.87 29.21 48.88
C LEU A 93 -5.47 30.63 49.31
N PRO A 94 -5.71 31.03 50.57
CA PRO A 94 -5.32 32.34 51.07
C PRO A 94 -3.80 32.42 51.30
N GLY A 95 -3.18 33.52 50.87
CA GLY A 95 -1.82 33.89 51.28
C GLY A 95 -1.78 34.39 52.72
N PHE A 96 -0.63 34.21 53.40
CA PHE A 96 -0.44 34.69 54.77
C PHE A 96 0.15 36.10 54.77
N SER A 97 -0.62 37.07 55.25
CA SER A 97 -0.17 38.46 55.38
C SER A 97 0.94 38.61 56.42
N GLY A 98 2.05 39.26 56.03
CA GLY A 98 3.16 39.59 56.92
C GLY A 98 4.53 39.02 56.55
N GLU A 99 4.64 38.14 55.54
CA GLU A 99 5.92 37.56 55.12
C GLU A 99 6.59 38.35 53.96
N ASP A 100 7.92 38.49 54.08
CA ASP A 100 8.84 39.27 53.23
C ASP A 100 9.31 38.48 51.97
N GLU A 101 8.64 37.36 51.70
CA GLU A 101 8.97 36.33 50.70
C GLU A 101 7.68 35.66 50.22
N LEU A 102 7.55 35.49 48.90
CA LEU A 102 6.52 34.63 48.32
C LEU A 102 7.14 33.25 48.10
N SER A 103 6.63 32.24 48.79
CA SER A 103 7.07 30.84 48.63
C SER A 103 5.88 29.92 48.40
N ALA A 104 6.01 29.01 47.44
CA ALA A 104 5.08 27.90 47.24
C ALA A 104 5.84 26.63 46.86
N THR A 105 5.54 25.51 47.51
CA THR A 105 6.10 24.19 47.16
C THR A 105 4.98 23.20 46.92
N PHE A 106 5.15 22.29 45.98
CA PHE A 106 4.18 21.20 45.76
C PHE A 106 4.85 20.09 44.94
N GLN A 107 4.33 18.88 45.07
CA GLN A 107 4.59 17.83 44.08
C GLN A 107 3.40 17.74 43.12
N PHE A 108 3.67 17.50 41.84
CA PHE A 108 2.64 17.27 40.82
C PHE A 108 2.97 16.04 39.97
N ARG A 109 1.96 15.44 39.35
CA ARG A 109 2.13 14.46 38.27
C ARG A 109 1.01 14.54 37.23
N THR A 110 1.34 14.37 35.96
CA THR A 110 0.40 14.37 34.84
C THR A 110 0.96 13.64 33.63
N TRP A 111 0.10 13.36 32.65
CA TRP A 111 0.47 12.98 31.28
C TRP A 111 0.37 14.17 30.30
N ASN A 112 -0.38 15.22 30.64
CA ASN A 112 -0.58 16.37 29.74
C ASN A 112 0.73 17.14 29.55
N LYS A 113 1.07 17.45 28.30
CA LYS A 113 2.25 18.28 27.96
C LYS A 113 2.13 19.75 28.40
N ALA A 114 0.92 20.23 28.74
CA ALA A 114 0.68 21.61 29.14
C ALA A 114 -0.47 21.74 30.17
N GLY A 115 -0.48 22.86 30.89
CA GLY A 115 -1.54 23.24 31.83
C GLY A 115 -1.06 24.23 32.90
N LEU A 116 -1.96 25.05 33.45
CA LEU A 116 -1.65 26.00 34.53
C LEU A 116 -1.40 25.28 35.86
N LEU A 117 -0.20 25.40 36.45
CA LEU A 117 0.11 24.78 37.74
C LEU A 117 -0.19 25.72 38.91
N LEU A 118 0.24 26.98 38.84
CA LEU A 118 0.03 27.98 39.88
C LEU A 118 -0.08 29.40 39.29
N PHE A 119 -1.05 30.18 39.78
CA PHE A 119 -1.17 31.62 39.56
C PHE A 119 -1.31 32.37 40.89
N SER A 120 -0.75 33.58 40.99
CA SER A 120 -1.00 34.49 42.12
C SER A 120 -0.81 35.97 41.73
N GLU A 121 -1.59 36.86 42.35
CA GLU A 121 -1.56 38.31 42.09
C GLU A 121 -0.70 39.07 43.11
N LEU A 122 0.08 40.04 42.62
CA LEU A 122 1.03 40.81 43.43
C LEU A 122 0.44 42.19 43.77
N GLN A 123 0.00 42.35 45.02
CA GLN A 123 -0.86 43.47 45.49
C GLN A 123 -0.38 44.89 45.15
N LEU A 124 0.93 45.14 45.05
CA LEU A 124 1.49 46.50 44.94
C LEU A 124 1.91 46.93 43.52
N VAL A 125 2.17 45.99 42.60
CA VAL A 125 2.78 46.30 41.29
C VAL A 125 1.79 46.18 40.12
N SER A 126 0.51 45.92 40.40
CA SER A 126 -0.50 45.53 39.39
C SER A 126 -0.05 44.35 38.51
N GLY A 127 0.84 43.51 39.05
CA GLY A 127 1.49 42.39 38.39
C GLY A 127 0.97 41.04 38.86
N GLY A 128 1.47 39.97 38.26
CA GLY A 128 1.10 38.60 38.63
C GLY A 128 2.17 37.59 38.23
N LEU A 129 2.14 36.44 38.91
CA LEU A 129 3.03 35.31 38.69
C LEU A 129 2.23 34.16 38.07
N LEU A 130 2.73 33.60 36.96
CA LEU A 130 2.09 32.51 36.22
C LEU A 130 3.09 31.36 36.01
N LEU A 131 2.85 30.23 36.66
CA LEU A 131 3.66 29.01 36.58
C LEU A 131 2.84 27.92 35.88
N PHE A 132 3.31 27.44 34.74
CA PHE A 132 2.57 26.50 33.89
C PHE A 132 3.50 25.51 33.21
N LEU A 133 2.96 24.35 32.82
CA LEU A 133 3.64 23.37 31.99
C LEU A 133 3.43 23.72 30.51
N ASN A 134 4.47 23.55 29.68
CA ASN A 134 4.42 23.78 28.24
C ASN A 134 5.46 22.89 27.53
N ASP A 135 5.00 21.98 26.67
CA ASP A 135 5.77 20.91 26.02
C ASP A 135 6.64 20.10 27.01
N GLY A 136 6.03 19.70 28.13
CA GLY A 136 6.70 18.92 29.18
C GLY A 136 7.78 19.68 29.96
N LYS A 137 7.88 21.01 29.79
CA LYS A 137 8.83 21.88 30.48
C LYS A 137 8.07 22.87 31.35
N LEU A 138 8.58 23.13 32.54
CA LEU A 138 8.02 24.12 33.46
C LEU A 138 8.38 25.52 32.95
N LYS A 139 7.39 26.41 32.83
CA LYS A 139 7.59 27.82 32.48
C LYS A 139 7.00 28.72 33.55
N LEU A 140 7.77 29.75 33.90
CA LEU A 140 7.41 30.77 34.87
C LEU A 140 7.50 32.13 34.19
N ASN A 141 6.35 32.77 34.03
CA ASN A 141 6.21 34.09 33.44
C ASN A 141 5.79 35.09 34.52
N LEU A 142 6.52 36.20 34.63
CA LEU A 142 6.24 37.26 35.60
C LEU A 142 5.73 38.52 34.86
N TYR A 143 4.46 38.86 35.07
CA TYR A 143 3.78 39.97 34.41
C TYR A 143 3.92 41.26 35.22
N GLN A 144 4.43 42.33 34.60
CA GLN A 144 4.43 43.70 35.12
C GLN A 144 3.89 44.68 34.07
N PRO A 145 3.07 45.67 34.44
CA PRO A 145 2.64 46.71 33.50
C PRO A 145 3.84 47.45 32.89
N GLY A 146 3.87 47.58 31.56
CA GLY A 146 4.88 48.38 30.85
C GLY A 146 6.26 47.73 30.68
N LYS A 147 6.44 46.45 31.02
CA LYS A 147 7.66 45.67 30.75
C LYS A 147 7.38 44.41 29.94
N LEU A 148 8.40 43.91 29.24
CA LEU A 148 8.35 42.57 28.64
C LEU A 148 8.29 41.51 29.76
N PRO A 149 7.56 40.38 29.56
CA PRO A 149 7.63 39.25 30.47
C PRO A 149 9.06 38.72 30.62
N SER A 150 9.39 38.28 31.82
CA SER A 150 10.59 37.46 32.08
C SER A 150 10.17 36.00 32.15
N ASP A 151 10.59 35.21 31.17
CA ASP A 151 10.22 33.80 31.01
C ASP A 151 11.38 32.91 31.48
N ILE A 152 11.23 32.26 32.64
CA ILE A 152 12.15 31.21 33.10
C ILE A 152 11.60 29.86 32.63
N THR A 153 12.45 29.02 32.02
CA THR A 153 12.11 27.63 31.65
C THR A 153 12.95 26.64 32.48
N ALA A 154 12.34 25.57 32.98
CA ALA A 154 12.94 24.61 33.90
C ALA A 154 12.49 23.16 33.60
N GLY A 155 13.39 22.20 33.80
CA GLY A 155 13.13 20.77 33.60
C GLY A 155 12.85 20.36 32.14
N VAL A 156 12.71 19.05 31.92
CA VAL A 156 12.37 18.42 30.63
C VAL A 156 11.56 17.15 30.92
N GLY A 157 10.50 16.90 30.16
CA GLY A 157 9.74 15.64 30.23
C GLY A 157 8.90 15.48 31.48
N LEU A 158 8.49 16.57 32.15
CA LEU A 158 7.77 16.58 33.42
C LEU A 158 6.29 16.14 33.32
N ASN A 159 5.99 15.26 32.37
CA ASN A 159 4.67 14.72 32.05
C ASN A 159 4.74 13.19 31.82
N ASP A 160 5.64 12.51 32.54
CA ASP A 160 5.94 11.07 32.50
C ASP A 160 5.11 10.23 33.49
N GLY A 161 4.05 10.81 34.05
CA GLY A 161 3.21 10.18 35.08
C GLY A 161 3.88 10.02 36.45
N GLN A 162 5.11 10.50 36.65
CA GLN A 162 5.82 10.46 37.93
C GLN A 162 5.63 11.75 38.74
N TRP A 163 5.91 11.66 40.05
CA TRP A 163 5.83 12.81 40.96
C TRP A 163 7.08 13.69 40.86
N HIS A 164 6.94 14.85 40.24
CA HIS A 164 7.95 15.91 40.23
C HIS A 164 7.72 16.90 41.37
N SER A 165 8.80 17.38 41.97
CA SER A 165 8.78 18.33 43.08
C SER A 165 9.16 19.73 42.61
N ILE A 166 8.25 20.68 42.77
CA ILE A 166 8.46 22.11 42.51
C ILE A 166 8.66 22.85 43.84
N SER A 167 9.68 23.71 43.88
CA SER A 167 9.78 24.79 44.84
C SER A 167 9.96 26.12 44.10
N LEU A 168 9.10 27.08 44.42
CA LEU A 168 9.13 28.46 43.93
C LEU A 168 9.40 29.38 45.11
N SER A 169 10.40 30.26 44.99
CA SER A 169 10.59 31.37 45.94
C SER A 169 10.91 32.69 45.23
N ALA A 170 10.32 33.77 45.72
CA ALA A 170 10.58 35.13 45.30
C ALA A 170 10.85 36.00 46.53
N LYS A 171 12.11 36.44 46.68
CA LYS A 171 12.61 37.15 47.87
C LYS A 171 13.59 38.23 47.46
N ARG A 172 13.35 39.48 47.90
CA ARG A 172 14.29 40.62 47.82
C ARG A 172 15.15 40.64 46.55
N ASN A 173 14.48 40.76 45.40
CA ASN A 173 15.07 40.84 44.05
C ASN A 173 15.68 39.55 43.46
N HIS A 174 15.49 38.39 44.11
CA HIS A 174 15.78 37.08 43.54
C HIS A 174 14.51 36.26 43.34
N LEU A 175 14.35 35.72 42.13
CA LEU A 175 13.32 34.73 41.79
C LEU A 175 14.03 33.40 41.50
N SER A 176 13.67 32.34 42.23
CA SER A 176 14.23 31.00 42.06
C SER A 176 13.16 29.95 41.82
N VAL A 177 13.50 28.99 40.94
CA VAL A 177 12.69 27.80 40.65
C VAL A 177 13.58 26.58 40.80
N VAL A 178 13.13 25.63 41.60
CA VAL A 178 13.80 24.33 41.82
C VAL A 178 12.85 23.23 41.36
N VAL A 179 13.35 22.33 40.50
CA VAL A 179 12.63 21.15 40.03
C VAL A 179 13.45 19.92 40.43
N ASP A 180 12.85 18.98 41.16
CA ASP A 180 13.48 17.74 41.64
C ASP A 180 14.83 17.96 42.36
N GLY A 181 14.93 19.07 43.09
CA GLY A 181 16.14 19.47 43.82
C GLY A 181 17.19 20.21 42.97
N GLN A 182 17.01 20.31 41.66
CA GLN A 182 17.90 21.06 40.76
C GLN A 182 17.42 22.51 40.61
N VAL A 183 18.30 23.47 40.90
CA VAL A 183 18.03 24.91 40.74
C VAL A 183 18.13 25.27 39.25
N ALA A 184 17.02 25.68 38.65
CA ALA A 184 16.94 25.87 37.20
C ALA A 184 17.43 27.24 36.71
N SER A 185 17.19 28.30 37.49
CA SER A 185 17.66 29.67 37.23
C SER A 185 17.45 30.58 38.44
N VAL A 186 18.23 31.67 38.49
CA VAL A 186 18.00 32.81 39.39
C VAL A 186 17.92 34.08 38.56
N ALA A 187 16.73 34.67 38.42
CA ALA A 187 16.56 35.95 37.73
C ALA A 187 16.78 37.13 38.70
N SER A 188 17.50 38.15 38.25
CA SER A 188 17.94 39.30 39.06
C SER A 188 17.56 40.64 38.39
N SER A 189 16.26 40.95 38.28
CA SER A 189 15.77 42.21 37.71
C SER A 189 14.30 42.56 38.05
N LEU A 190 13.97 42.64 39.33
CA LEU A 190 12.89 43.50 39.83
C LEU A 190 13.44 44.89 40.21
N GLY A 191 12.52 45.86 40.32
CA GLY A 191 12.84 47.21 40.80
C GLY A 191 13.10 47.26 42.31
N SER A 192 13.44 48.45 42.81
CA SER A 192 13.85 48.68 44.21
C SER A 192 12.71 48.68 45.25
N GLU A 193 11.61 47.96 45.00
CA GLU A 193 10.40 47.97 45.85
C GLU A 193 9.99 46.56 46.31
N GLN A 194 9.40 46.49 47.51
CA GLN A 194 9.15 45.24 48.23
C GLN A 194 7.87 44.54 47.75
N THR A 195 7.99 43.27 47.36
CA THR A 195 6.86 42.38 47.02
C THR A 195 6.33 41.70 48.28
N TYR A 196 5.08 41.97 48.65
CA TYR A 196 4.41 41.38 49.83
C TYR A 196 3.42 40.26 49.45
N SER A 197 3.42 39.18 50.23
CA SER A 197 2.67 37.92 49.99
C SER A 197 1.16 37.99 50.36
N GLY A 198 0.45 39.04 49.95
CA GLY A 198 -0.97 39.27 50.30
C GLY A 198 -2.02 38.67 49.36
N GLY A 199 -1.61 37.99 48.28
CA GLY A 199 -2.51 37.49 47.24
C GLY A 199 -3.15 36.12 47.53
N THR A 200 -4.19 35.78 46.77
CA THR A 200 -4.69 34.39 46.67
C THR A 200 -3.75 33.57 45.79
N TYR A 201 -3.57 32.29 46.14
CA TYR A 201 -2.80 31.31 45.38
C TYR A 201 -3.78 30.36 44.68
N TYR A 202 -3.76 30.33 43.36
CA TYR A 202 -4.64 29.52 42.52
C TYR A 202 -3.85 28.37 41.89
N PHE A 203 -4.03 27.16 42.42
CA PHE A 203 -3.42 25.95 41.87
C PHE A 203 -4.34 25.32 40.83
N GLY A 204 -3.76 24.78 39.75
CA GLY A 204 -4.42 24.03 38.68
C GLY A 204 -5.26 24.84 37.68
N GLY A 205 -5.95 25.89 38.12
CA GLY A 205 -6.87 26.67 37.30
C GLY A 205 -7.33 27.95 37.99
N CYS A 206 -8.28 28.65 37.38
CA CYS A 206 -8.85 29.89 37.91
C CYS A 206 -10.37 29.98 37.65
N PRO A 207 -11.16 30.60 38.54
CA PRO A 207 -12.62 30.63 38.44
C PRO A 207 -13.15 31.58 37.36
N ASP A 208 -14.07 31.07 36.53
CA ASP A 208 -14.65 31.76 35.36
C ASP A 208 -15.28 33.14 35.67
N ASN A 209 -15.95 33.29 36.82
CA ASN A 209 -16.71 34.50 37.17
C ASN A 209 -15.85 35.71 37.61
N SER A 210 -14.53 35.63 37.47
CA SER A 210 -13.60 36.70 37.86
C SER A 210 -13.48 37.80 36.79
N PHE A 211 -14.50 38.68 36.72
CA PHE A 211 -14.54 39.85 35.82
C PHE A 211 -13.27 40.72 35.93
N GLY A 212 -12.35 40.55 34.98
CA GLY A 212 -11.09 41.30 34.88
C GLY A 212 -9.83 40.57 35.34
N SER A 213 -9.90 39.28 35.72
CA SER A 213 -8.71 38.54 36.16
C SER A 213 -7.67 38.38 35.05
N LYS A 214 -6.39 38.52 35.44
CA LYS A 214 -5.24 38.31 34.55
C LYS A 214 -4.89 36.83 34.38
N CYS A 215 -5.60 35.94 35.07
CA CYS A 215 -5.42 34.48 35.02
C CYS A 215 -6.05 33.84 33.77
N LYS A 216 -5.61 34.24 32.58
CA LYS A 216 -5.95 33.56 31.32
C LYS A 216 -4.72 32.92 30.72
N ASN A 217 -4.47 31.66 31.08
CA ASN A 217 -3.47 30.83 30.40
C ASN A 217 -4.00 30.43 29.01
N PRO A 218 -3.34 30.78 27.89
CA PRO A 218 -3.75 30.31 26.56
C PRO A 218 -3.63 28.78 26.38
N LEU A 219 -2.96 28.08 27.31
CA LEU A 219 -2.81 26.62 27.32
C LEU A 219 -3.78 25.89 28.27
N GLY A 220 -4.75 26.61 28.87
CA GLY A 220 -5.77 26.02 29.76
C GLY A 220 -5.31 25.67 31.19
N GLY A 221 -6.22 25.08 31.97
CA GLY A 221 -5.93 24.54 33.30
C GLY A 221 -5.20 23.19 33.25
N PHE A 222 -4.59 22.82 34.36
CA PHE A 222 -3.93 21.53 34.57
C PHE A 222 -4.95 20.43 34.89
N GLN A 223 -4.72 19.26 34.32
CA GLN A 223 -5.31 17.99 34.76
C GLN A 223 -4.18 17.06 35.19
N GLY A 224 -4.41 16.26 36.22
CA GLY A 224 -3.37 15.51 36.92
C GLY A 224 -3.55 15.61 38.43
N CYS A 225 -2.52 15.26 39.20
CA CYS A 225 -2.57 15.30 40.66
C CYS A 225 -1.56 16.29 41.23
N MET A 226 -1.87 16.85 42.39
CA MET A 226 -0.91 17.53 43.28
C MET A 226 -0.93 16.93 44.69
N ARG A 227 0.15 17.10 45.44
CA ARG A 227 0.27 16.75 46.87
C ARG A 227 1.38 17.57 47.53
N LEU A 228 1.49 17.50 48.87
CA LEU A 228 2.52 18.22 49.64
C LEU A 228 2.54 19.73 49.33
N ILE A 229 1.36 20.31 49.11
CA ILE A 229 1.21 21.73 48.79
C ILE A 229 1.56 22.55 50.04
N SER A 230 2.42 23.56 49.89
CA SER A 230 2.71 24.56 50.92
C SER A 230 2.64 25.97 50.34
N VAL A 231 2.23 26.91 51.18
CA VAL A 231 2.12 28.35 50.87
C VAL A 231 2.70 29.12 52.05
N SER A 232 3.63 30.05 51.80
CA SER A 232 4.37 30.76 52.88
C SER A 232 4.97 29.78 53.90
N ASN A 233 5.69 28.77 53.39
CA ASN A 233 6.28 27.64 54.13
C ASN A 233 5.35 26.80 55.03
N LYS A 234 4.02 27.02 54.99
CA LYS A 234 3.03 26.23 55.75
C LYS A 234 2.38 25.20 54.85
N VAL A 235 2.42 23.92 55.25
CA VAL A 235 1.75 22.83 54.55
C VAL A 235 0.23 23.02 54.62
N VAL A 236 -0.44 22.83 53.49
CA VAL A 236 -1.89 22.94 53.35
C VAL A 236 -2.54 21.64 53.80
N ASP A 237 -3.46 21.72 54.77
CA ASP A 237 -4.32 20.58 55.10
C ASP A 237 -5.46 20.46 54.07
N LEU A 238 -5.33 19.46 53.19
CA LEU A 238 -6.35 19.17 52.17
C LEU A 238 -7.63 18.56 52.75
N ILE A 239 -7.61 18.03 53.99
CA ILE A 239 -8.84 17.57 54.66
C ILE A 239 -9.68 18.77 55.10
N SER A 240 -9.07 19.83 55.65
CA SER A 240 -9.74 21.13 55.88
C SER A 240 -10.28 21.76 54.59
N VAL A 241 -9.58 21.59 53.45
CA VAL A 241 -10.11 22.01 52.13
C VAL A 241 -11.38 21.21 51.79
N GLN A 242 -11.34 19.88 51.91
CA GLN A 242 -12.50 19.01 51.64
C GLN A 242 -13.70 19.30 52.56
N GLN A 243 -13.46 19.73 53.79
CA GLN A 243 -14.48 20.15 54.75
C GLN A 243 -15.01 21.58 54.51
N GLY A 244 -14.44 22.32 53.55
CA GLY A 244 -14.81 23.72 53.27
C GLY A 244 -14.38 24.72 54.34
N SER A 245 -13.48 24.34 55.26
CA SER A 245 -12.94 25.22 56.30
C SER A 245 -11.67 25.97 55.85
N LEU A 246 -11.06 25.57 54.73
CA LEU A 246 -9.88 26.20 54.14
C LEU A 246 -10.01 26.37 52.63
N GLY A 247 -9.91 27.61 52.14
CA GLY A 247 -9.87 27.92 50.71
C GLY A 247 -11.21 27.75 49.98
N ASN A 248 -11.14 27.57 48.66
CA ASN A 248 -12.29 27.32 47.78
C ASN A 248 -11.83 26.51 46.55
N PHE A 249 -12.67 25.66 45.97
CA PHE A 249 -12.28 24.77 44.87
C PHE A 249 -13.43 24.42 43.90
N SER A 250 -13.07 23.83 42.76
CA SER A 250 -14.00 23.30 41.75
C SER A 250 -13.39 22.10 41.01
N ASP A 251 -14.23 21.14 40.60
CA ASP A 251 -13.86 19.93 39.85
C ASP A 251 -12.63 19.18 40.43
N LEU A 252 -12.52 19.06 41.76
CA LEU A 252 -11.43 18.33 42.44
C LEU A 252 -11.91 17.02 43.08
N GLN A 253 -11.06 16.00 43.02
CA GLN A 253 -11.18 14.79 43.83
C GLN A 253 -10.03 14.76 44.85
N ILE A 254 -10.36 14.98 46.12
CA ILE A 254 -9.40 14.96 47.23
C ILE A 254 -9.26 13.52 47.77
N ASP A 255 -8.10 13.21 48.33
CA ASP A 255 -7.70 11.90 48.88
C ASP A 255 -7.55 10.78 47.84
N SER A 256 -7.54 11.12 46.55
CA SER A 256 -7.16 10.18 45.48
C SER A 256 -6.30 10.86 44.40
N CYS A 257 -5.63 10.04 43.60
CA CYS A 257 -4.84 10.48 42.44
C CYS A 257 -5.16 9.63 41.21
N GLY A 258 -6.24 9.98 40.52
CA GLY A 258 -6.82 9.24 39.39
C GLY A 258 -6.15 9.45 38.03
N ILE A 259 -4.81 9.39 37.93
CA ILE A 259 -4.17 9.28 36.60
C ILE A 259 -4.15 7.81 36.15
N THR A 260 -4.70 7.55 34.96
CA THR A 260 -4.64 6.25 34.28
C THR A 260 -3.50 6.28 33.26
N ASP A 261 -2.64 5.26 33.26
CA ASP A 261 -1.70 5.02 32.16
C ASP A 261 -2.45 4.34 31.01
N ARG A 262 -2.38 4.93 29.82
CA ARG A 262 -3.04 4.48 28.59
C ARG A 262 -2.07 3.94 27.54
N CYS A 263 -0.77 3.85 27.86
CA CYS A 263 0.25 3.18 27.06
C CYS A 263 0.76 1.88 27.72
N LEU A 264 0.17 1.44 28.84
CA LEU A 264 0.46 0.17 29.50
C LEU A 264 -0.85 -0.62 29.77
N PRO A 265 -1.11 -1.73 29.03
CA PRO A 265 -0.30 -2.28 27.95
C PRO A 265 -0.23 -1.34 26.74
N ASN A 266 0.77 -1.51 25.87
CA ASN A 266 0.86 -0.71 24.65
C ASN A 266 -0.17 -1.22 23.64
N TYR A 267 -1.04 -0.31 23.18
CA TYR A 267 -2.08 -0.56 22.17
C TYR A 267 -1.69 -0.02 20.78
N CYS A 268 -0.45 0.42 20.61
CA CYS A 268 0.14 0.75 19.32
C CYS A 268 0.82 -0.50 18.76
N GLU A 269 0.21 -1.06 17.73
CA GLU A 269 0.60 -2.31 17.07
C GLU A 269 1.84 -2.10 16.18
N HIS A 270 2.43 -3.19 15.70
CA HIS A 270 3.54 -3.19 14.74
C HIS A 270 4.71 -2.24 15.09
N GLY A 271 5.07 -2.18 16.38
CA GLY A 271 6.17 -1.35 16.88
C GLY A 271 5.87 0.14 17.04
N GLY A 272 4.62 0.58 16.87
CA GLY A 272 4.22 1.98 16.99
C GLY A 272 4.56 2.60 18.36
N GLU A 273 5.11 3.81 18.34
CA GLU A 273 5.47 4.56 19.56
C GLU A 273 4.21 5.16 20.19
N CYS A 274 3.93 4.80 21.46
CA CYS A 274 2.79 5.33 22.22
C CYS A 274 3.15 6.59 22.98
N SER A 275 2.31 7.63 22.85
CA SER A 275 2.31 8.83 23.67
C SER A 275 0.92 9.05 24.28
N GLN A 276 0.79 9.82 25.37
CA GLN A 276 -0.49 9.93 26.06
C GLN A 276 -0.77 11.29 26.71
N SER A 277 -2.03 11.44 27.12
CA SER A 277 -2.64 12.61 27.77
C SER A 277 -3.70 12.15 28.78
N TRP A 278 -4.31 13.10 29.50
CA TRP A 278 -5.33 12.84 30.51
C TRP A 278 -6.53 12.01 30.01
N ASN A 279 -6.96 12.18 28.76
CA ASN A 279 -8.13 11.49 28.20
C ASN A 279 -7.78 10.44 27.13
N THR A 280 -6.64 10.54 26.43
CA THR A 280 -6.35 9.69 25.28
C THR A 280 -4.85 9.41 25.06
N PHE A 281 -4.51 8.20 24.61
CA PHE A 281 -3.21 7.89 23.99
C PHE A 281 -3.17 8.26 22.49
N HIS A 282 -2.00 8.29 21.87
CA HIS A 282 -1.78 8.47 20.43
C HIS A 282 -0.64 7.56 19.98
N CYS A 283 -0.83 6.88 18.85
CA CYS A 283 0.18 6.03 18.24
C CYS A 283 0.90 6.76 17.10
N ASN A 284 2.24 6.71 17.13
CA ASN A 284 3.11 7.17 16.06
C ASN A 284 3.53 5.97 15.19
N CYS A 285 2.86 5.79 14.05
CA CYS A 285 3.12 4.72 13.09
C CYS A 285 4.23 5.08 12.07
N ALA A 286 4.97 6.16 12.29
CA ALA A 286 6.01 6.58 11.34
C ALA A 286 7.13 5.52 11.26
N ASN A 287 7.41 5.07 10.05
CA ASN A 287 8.41 4.05 9.72
C ASN A 287 8.08 2.60 10.14
N THR A 288 6.86 2.30 10.61
CA THR A 288 6.45 0.90 10.88
C THR A 288 6.02 0.16 9.61
N GLY A 289 5.46 0.86 8.63
CA GLY A 289 4.78 0.27 7.48
C GLY A 289 3.26 0.14 7.65
N TYR A 290 2.70 0.64 8.76
CA TYR A 290 1.29 0.51 9.12
C TYR A 290 0.63 1.88 9.37
N ALA A 291 -0.69 1.90 9.42
CA ALA A 291 -1.53 3.09 9.58
C ALA A 291 -2.83 2.78 10.35
N GLY A 292 -3.66 3.80 10.56
CA GLY A 292 -4.80 3.77 11.46
C GLY A 292 -4.43 4.20 12.88
N ALA A 293 -5.43 4.43 13.73
CA ALA A 293 -5.24 5.06 15.03
C ALA A 293 -4.47 4.20 16.07
N THR A 294 -4.36 2.89 15.83
CA THR A 294 -3.55 1.93 16.60
C THR A 294 -2.39 1.32 15.81
N CYS A 295 -2.10 1.80 14.60
CA CYS A 295 -1.14 1.18 13.66
C CYS A 295 -1.48 -0.26 13.24
N HIS A 296 -2.77 -0.60 13.18
CA HIS A 296 -3.26 -1.95 12.86
C HIS A 296 -3.12 -2.32 11.37
N ASN A 297 -3.55 -1.44 10.46
CA ASN A 297 -3.64 -1.77 9.03
C ASN A 297 -2.30 -1.57 8.31
N SER A 298 -1.90 -2.52 7.46
CA SER A 298 -0.77 -2.32 6.54
C SER A 298 -1.02 -1.20 5.51
N ILE A 299 0.05 -0.52 5.07
CA ILE A 299 0.01 0.42 3.92
C ILE A 299 0.35 -0.24 2.59
N TYR A 300 0.68 -1.54 2.59
CA TYR A 300 1.14 -2.30 1.43
C TYR A 300 0.12 -3.37 0.99
N GLU A 301 0.35 -3.98 -0.18
CA GLU A 301 -0.51 -5.07 -0.68
C GLU A 301 0.07 -6.45 -0.35
N GLN A 302 -0.82 -7.43 -0.17
CA GLN A 302 -0.47 -8.82 0.18
C GLN A 302 0.15 -9.63 -0.96
N SER A 303 0.06 -9.18 -2.21
CA SER A 303 0.58 -9.93 -3.36
C SER A 303 0.93 -9.06 -4.56
N CYS A 304 1.83 -9.56 -5.41
CA CYS A 304 2.11 -8.95 -6.71
C CYS A 304 0.88 -8.93 -7.63
N GLU A 305 -0.04 -9.91 -7.53
CA GLU A 305 -1.26 -9.91 -8.36
C GLU A 305 -2.23 -8.80 -7.88
N SER A 306 -2.29 -8.51 -6.57
CA SER A 306 -3.01 -7.34 -6.03
C SER A 306 -2.44 -6.01 -6.52
N TYR A 307 -1.11 -5.82 -6.52
CA TYR A 307 -0.48 -4.64 -7.13
C TYR A 307 -0.80 -4.53 -8.63
N LYS A 308 -0.68 -5.63 -9.40
CA LYS A 308 -1.01 -5.67 -10.83
C LYS A 308 -2.47 -5.28 -11.10
N HIS A 309 -3.42 -5.69 -10.25
CA HIS A 309 -4.82 -5.32 -10.37
C HIS A 309 -5.13 -3.85 -10.07
N ARG A 310 -4.21 -3.12 -9.42
CA ARG A 310 -4.26 -1.64 -9.32
C ARG A 310 -3.67 -0.92 -10.53
N GLY A 311 -3.08 -1.65 -11.49
CA GLY A 311 -2.44 -1.11 -12.69
C GLY A 311 -0.92 -0.93 -12.58
N ASN A 312 -0.28 -1.44 -11.53
CA ASN A 312 1.16 -1.35 -11.35
C ASN A 312 1.93 -2.26 -12.33
N THR A 313 3.12 -1.82 -12.74
CA THR A 313 4.04 -2.54 -13.63
C THR A 313 5.18 -3.23 -12.87
N SER A 314 5.93 -4.15 -13.49
CA SER A 314 7.05 -4.85 -12.86
C SER A 314 8.03 -3.92 -12.14
N GLY A 315 8.51 -4.33 -10.96
CA GLY A 315 9.37 -3.51 -10.11
C GLY A 315 9.59 -4.11 -8.73
N PHE A 316 10.32 -3.40 -7.87
CA PHE A 316 10.45 -3.74 -6.46
C PHE A 316 9.29 -3.16 -5.65
N TYR A 317 8.68 -3.98 -4.81
CA TYR A 317 7.55 -3.62 -3.96
C TYR A 317 7.73 -4.20 -2.56
N TYR A 318 7.31 -3.45 -1.54
CA TYR A 318 7.03 -4.01 -0.23
C TYR A 318 5.74 -4.82 -0.31
N ILE A 319 5.79 -6.05 0.20
CA ILE A 319 4.64 -6.94 0.34
C ILE A 319 4.47 -7.28 1.82
N ASP A 320 3.23 -7.27 2.26
CA ASP A 320 2.79 -7.62 3.60
C ASP A 320 1.75 -8.73 3.47
N THR A 321 2.19 -9.98 3.58
CA THR A 321 1.42 -11.17 3.17
C THR A 321 0.19 -11.46 4.02
N ASP A 322 0.16 -10.93 5.24
CA ASP A 322 -0.86 -11.16 6.24
C ASP A 322 -1.54 -9.87 6.70
N GLY A 323 -1.11 -8.70 6.23
CA GLY A 323 -1.85 -7.44 6.35
C GLY A 323 -1.84 -6.90 7.77
N SER A 324 -2.92 -7.09 8.52
CA SER A 324 -2.99 -6.73 9.95
C SER A 324 -2.43 -7.85 10.87
N GLY A 325 -1.63 -8.75 10.28
CA GLY A 325 -0.99 -9.89 10.94
C GLY A 325 0.41 -9.57 11.49
N PRO A 326 1.02 -10.52 12.23
CA PRO A 326 2.23 -10.25 13.02
C PRO A 326 3.54 -10.22 12.21
N LEU A 327 3.55 -10.43 10.90
CA LEU A 327 4.77 -10.41 10.08
C LEU A 327 5.03 -9.02 9.48
N GLU A 328 6.27 -8.54 9.58
CA GLU A 328 6.65 -7.24 9.01
C GLU A 328 6.64 -7.24 7.46
N PRO A 329 6.38 -6.09 6.80
CA PRO A 329 6.42 -6.00 5.33
C PRO A 329 7.84 -6.13 4.79
N PHE A 330 8.02 -6.90 3.71
CA PHE A 330 9.35 -7.17 3.13
C PHE A 330 9.44 -6.80 1.65
N LEU A 331 10.63 -6.36 1.24
CA LEU A 331 10.90 -5.86 -0.11
C LEU A 331 11.29 -7.00 -1.06
N LEU A 332 10.53 -7.17 -2.14
CA LEU A 332 10.78 -8.20 -3.16
C LEU A 332 10.55 -7.66 -4.58
N TYR A 333 10.90 -8.46 -5.60
CA TYR A 333 10.67 -8.10 -6.99
C TYR A 333 9.40 -8.75 -7.54
N CYS A 334 8.43 -7.93 -7.97
CA CYS A 334 7.27 -8.38 -8.71
C CYS A 334 7.55 -8.30 -10.21
N ASN A 335 7.57 -9.45 -10.90
CA ASN A 335 7.54 -9.48 -12.36
C ASN A 335 6.09 -9.61 -12.83
N MET A 336 5.51 -8.53 -13.34
CA MET A 336 4.08 -8.41 -13.69
C MET A 336 3.87 -8.26 -15.19
N THR A 337 4.76 -8.84 -16.00
CA THR A 337 4.72 -8.75 -17.48
C THR A 337 3.53 -9.49 -18.11
N GLU A 338 3.12 -10.64 -17.56
CA GLU A 338 1.96 -11.43 -18.03
C GLU A 338 1.17 -12.00 -16.85
N THR A 339 1.70 -13.02 -16.18
CA THR A 339 1.31 -13.41 -14.80
C THR A 339 2.10 -12.58 -13.79
N ALA A 340 1.53 -12.22 -12.64
CA ALA A 340 2.34 -11.63 -11.57
C ALA A 340 3.14 -12.73 -10.87
N TRP A 341 4.46 -12.70 -11.04
CA TRP A 341 5.41 -13.51 -10.30
C TRP A 341 6.04 -12.72 -9.16
N THR A 342 5.85 -13.21 -7.95
CA THR A 342 6.64 -12.88 -6.76
C THR A 342 7.99 -13.61 -6.88
N VAL A 343 9.09 -12.85 -7.04
CA VAL A 343 10.44 -13.38 -7.20
C VAL A 343 11.23 -13.20 -5.90
N ILE A 344 11.53 -14.30 -5.21
CA ILE A 344 12.24 -14.28 -3.92
C ILE A 344 13.66 -14.85 -4.08
N GLN A 345 14.64 -14.01 -3.78
CA GLN A 345 16.07 -14.32 -3.93
C GLN A 345 16.66 -14.97 -2.68
N HIS A 346 17.80 -15.65 -2.86
CA HIS A 346 18.60 -16.25 -1.80
C HIS A 346 20.11 -16.05 -2.05
N ASN A 347 20.92 -16.25 -1.01
CA ASN A 347 22.37 -16.02 -0.99
C ASN A 347 23.25 -16.95 -1.86
N GLY A 348 22.66 -17.80 -2.70
CA GLY A 348 23.34 -18.98 -3.28
C GLY A 348 23.03 -19.26 -4.75
N SER A 349 22.83 -18.22 -5.56
CA SER A 349 22.42 -18.33 -6.98
C SER A 349 23.54 -18.71 -7.96
N ASP A 350 24.79 -18.86 -7.50
CA ASP A 350 25.95 -19.19 -8.33
C ASP A 350 26.21 -20.70 -8.47
N LEU A 351 26.89 -21.09 -9.57
CA LEU A 351 27.21 -22.48 -9.89
C LEU A 351 28.30 -23.03 -8.94
N THR A 352 27.88 -23.77 -7.93
CA THR A 352 28.76 -24.35 -6.90
C THR A 352 29.26 -25.71 -7.33
N ARG A 353 30.59 -25.92 -7.35
CA ARG A 353 31.23 -27.22 -7.66
C ARG A 353 31.54 -28.02 -6.40
N VAL A 354 31.29 -29.32 -6.44
CA VAL A 354 31.48 -30.26 -5.32
C VAL A 354 32.39 -31.43 -5.75
N ARG A 355 33.35 -31.77 -4.89
CA ARG A 355 34.34 -32.85 -5.07
C ARG A 355 34.69 -33.47 -3.72
N ASN A 356 35.20 -34.71 -3.72
CA ASN A 356 35.76 -35.41 -2.56
C ASN A 356 34.77 -35.70 -1.42
N THR A 357 33.47 -35.79 -1.69
CA THR A 357 32.43 -36.12 -0.70
C THR A 357 32.14 -37.61 -0.65
N ASN A 358 31.72 -38.12 0.51
CA ASN A 358 31.27 -39.50 0.67
C ASN A 358 30.05 -39.53 1.64
N PRO A 359 29.37 -40.68 1.85
CA PRO A 359 28.22 -40.74 2.77
C PRO A 359 28.52 -40.44 4.25
N GLU A 360 29.78 -40.57 4.69
CA GLU A 360 30.23 -40.26 6.06
C GLU A 360 30.63 -38.78 6.21
N ASN A 361 31.10 -38.16 5.12
CA ASN A 361 31.45 -36.75 4.99
C ASN A 361 30.70 -36.13 3.79
N PRO A 362 29.38 -35.89 3.93
CA PRO A 362 28.55 -35.32 2.88
C PRO A 362 28.78 -33.81 2.73
N TYR A 363 28.80 -33.29 1.50
CA TYR A 363 28.70 -31.84 1.30
C TYR A 363 27.26 -31.40 1.54
N ALA A 364 27.08 -30.28 2.24
CA ALA A 364 25.80 -29.61 2.44
C ALA A 364 25.89 -28.14 2.02
N GLY A 365 25.14 -27.76 0.99
CA GLY A 365 24.90 -26.35 0.63
C GLY A 365 23.62 -25.88 1.32
N PHE A 366 23.61 -24.65 1.83
CA PHE A 366 22.47 -24.02 2.49
C PHE A 366 22.08 -22.75 1.75
N PHE A 367 20.79 -22.42 1.74
CA PHE A 367 20.24 -21.25 1.05
C PHE A 367 19.46 -20.38 2.03
N GLU A 368 19.95 -19.16 2.24
CA GLU A 368 19.30 -18.15 3.08
C GLU A 368 18.58 -17.16 2.18
N TYR A 369 17.28 -16.97 2.41
CA TYR A 369 16.41 -16.11 1.61
C TYR A 369 16.35 -14.70 2.18
N VAL A 370 15.96 -13.74 1.34
CA VAL A 370 15.75 -12.32 1.77
C VAL A 370 14.56 -12.17 2.73
N ALA A 371 13.62 -13.12 2.71
CA ALA A 371 12.43 -13.17 3.57
C ALA A 371 12.57 -14.23 4.67
N SER A 372 11.89 -14.02 5.81
CA SER A 372 11.83 -14.97 6.93
C SER A 372 11.12 -16.27 6.53
N MET A 373 11.26 -17.33 7.33
CA MET A 373 10.56 -18.59 7.06
C MET A 373 9.04 -18.46 7.14
N GLU A 374 8.56 -17.56 7.98
CA GLU A 374 7.16 -17.22 8.21
C GLU A 374 6.60 -16.43 7.02
N GLN A 375 7.34 -15.40 6.55
CA GLN A 375 7.01 -14.62 5.35
C GLN A 375 7.02 -15.51 4.09
N LEU A 376 8.01 -16.41 3.95
CA LEU A 376 8.04 -17.42 2.89
C LEU A 376 6.82 -18.35 2.97
N GLN A 377 6.48 -18.83 4.18
CA GLN A 377 5.34 -19.72 4.40
C GLN A 377 4.02 -19.05 4.02
N ALA A 378 3.80 -17.79 4.42
CA ALA A 378 2.64 -16.99 4.08
C ALA A 378 2.56 -16.76 2.56
N THR A 379 3.65 -16.29 1.94
CA THR A 379 3.70 -16.05 0.47
C THR A 379 3.40 -17.31 -0.33
N ILE A 380 4.02 -18.44 0.03
CA ILE A 380 3.82 -19.72 -0.65
C ILE A 380 2.37 -20.15 -0.49
N ASN A 381 1.82 -20.10 0.73
CA ASN A 381 0.45 -20.54 1.00
C ASN A 381 -0.57 -19.70 0.22
N LEU A 382 -0.40 -18.37 0.16
CA LEU A 382 -1.23 -17.43 -0.59
C LEU A 382 -1.20 -17.65 -2.10
N ALA A 383 -0.04 -17.99 -2.67
CA ALA A 383 0.12 -18.17 -4.11
C ALA A 383 -0.65 -19.37 -4.69
N ASP A 384 -1.11 -19.26 -5.94
CA ASP A 384 -1.74 -20.36 -6.65
C ASP A 384 -0.75 -21.50 -6.91
N HIS A 385 0.43 -21.13 -7.39
CA HIS A 385 1.51 -22.00 -7.87
C HIS A 385 2.87 -21.41 -7.48
N CYS A 386 3.82 -22.27 -7.09
CA CYS A 386 5.22 -21.90 -6.87
C CYS A 386 6.14 -22.92 -7.53
N GLU A 387 7.25 -22.44 -8.09
CA GLU A 387 8.29 -23.26 -8.70
C GLU A 387 9.70 -22.69 -8.42
N GLN A 388 10.70 -23.55 -8.51
CA GLN A 388 12.10 -23.19 -8.33
C GLN A 388 12.98 -24.03 -9.25
N GLU A 389 13.83 -23.40 -10.07
CA GLU A 389 14.77 -24.12 -10.93
C GLU A 389 15.90 -24.73 -10.08
N LEU A 390 16.14 -26.03 -10.23
CA LEU A 390 17.30 -26.71 -9.69
C LEU A 390 18.12 -27.31 -10.85
N THR A 391 19.29 -26.74 -11.08
CA THR A 391 20.29 -27.23 -12.03
C THR A 391 21.24 -28.17 -11.30
N TYR A 392 21.36 -29.44 -11.74
CA TYR A 392 22.36 -30.38 -11.22
C TYR A 392 23.16 -30.99 -12.38
N TYR A 393 24.44 -30.64 -12.44
CA TYR A 393 25.44 -31.22 -13.34
C TYR A 393 26.25 -32.28 -12.61
N CYS A 394 26.60 -33.33 -13.34
CA CYS A 394 27.24 -34.51 -12.79
C CYS A 394 28.23 -35.12 -13.78
N LYS A 395 29.24 -35.76 -13.21
CA LYS A 395 30.24 -36.55 -13.90
C LYS A 395 30.65 -37.64 -12.91
N LYS A 396 30.23 -38.89 -13.13
CA LYS A 396 30.30 -39.98 -12.15
C LYS A 396 29.74 -39.67 -10.75
N SER A 397 28.82 -38.71 -10.63
CA SER A 397 28.14 -38.38 -9.37
C SER A 397 26.65 -38.65 -9.53
N ARG A 398 26.19 -39.75 -8.93
CA ARG A 398 24.82 -40.25 -9.06
C ARG A 398 23.88 -39.58 -8.06
N LEU A 399 22.59 -39.64 -8.36
CA LEU A 399 21.49 -39.17 -7.50
C LEU A 399 20.98 -40.32 -6.62
N ALA A 400 20.87 -41.54 -7.18
CA ALA A 400 20.47 -42.75 -6.48
C ALA A 400 21.34 -43.96 -6.87
N ASN A 401 21.34 -44.99 -6.01
CA ASN A 401 22.05 -46.24 -6.27
C ASN A 401 21.14 -47.30 -6.92
N LYS A 402 21.52 -47.77 -8.12
CA LYS A 402 20.72 -48.72 -8.96
C LYS A 402 20.40 -50.06 -8.28
N GLN A 403 21.12 -50.46 -7.23
CA GLN A 403 21.00 -51.78 -6.58
C GLN A 403 20.02 -51.83 -5.41
N ASP A 404 19.95 -50.77 -4.60
CA ASP A 404 19.16 -50.70 -3.36
C ASP A 404 18.20 -49.50 -3.31
N GLY A 405 18.19 -48.66 -4.35
CA GLY A 405 17.39 -47.43 -4.41
C GLY A 405 17.87 -46.32 -3.47
N ARG A 406 18.99 -46.49 -2.77
CA ARG A 406 19.42 -45.54 -1.73
C ARG A 406 19.82 -44.20 -2.36
N PRO A 407 19.32 -43.06 -1.85
CA PRO A 407 19.73 -41.74 -2.34
C PRO A 407 21.21 -41.47 -2.01
N LEU A 408 21.88 -40.81 -2.95
CA LEU A 408 23.28 -40.40 -2.90
C LEU A 408 23.44 -38.88 -3.00
N SER A 409 22.48 -38.20 -3.63
CA SER A 409 22.30 -36.75 -3.56
C SER A 409 20.81 -36.45 -3.36
N TRP A 410 20.49 -35.42 -2.58
CA TRP A 410 19.11 -35.05 -2.27
C TRP A 410 19.01 -33.57 -1.87
N TRP A 411 17.80 -33.06 -1.72
CA TRP A 411 17.56 -31.72 -1.19
C TRP A 411 16.59 -31.75 -0.01
N VAL A 412 16.47 -30.63 0.70
CA VAL A 412 15.62 -30.47 1.88
C VAL A 412 14.84 -29.16 1.75
N GLY A 413 13.53 -29.28 1.95
CA GLY A 413 12.54 -28.23 1.72
C GLY A 413 12.09 -27.48 2.97
N ARG A 414 10.91 -26.84 2.91
CA ARG A 414 10.30 -26.16 4.07
C ARG A 414 9.98 -27.10 5.24
N THR A 415 9.61 -28.35 4.95
CA THR A 415 9.24 -29.36 5.96
C THR A 415 10.45 -29.94 6.72
N ASN A 416 11.68 -29.59 6.34
CA ASN A 416 12.94 -30.22 6.77
C ASN A 416 13.09 -31.72 6.40
N GLU A 417 12.17 -32.28 5.60
CA GLU A 417 12.23 -33.65 5.11
C GLU A 417 13.20 -33.81 3.93
N THR A 418 13.71 -35.03 3.74
CA THR A 418 14.62 -35.38 2.64
C THR A 418 13.84 -35.68 1.37
N GLN A 419 14.09 -34.90 0.32
CA GLN A 419 13.42 -34.99 -0.97
C GLN A 419 14.38 -35.55 -2.02
N THR A 420 14.00 -36.68 -2.62
CA THR A 420 14.83 -37.48 -3.55
C THR A 420 14.45 -37.33 -5.02
N TYR A 421 13.31 -36.71 -5.32
CA TYR A 421 12.92 -36.36 -6.69
C TYR A 421 13.60 -35.04 -7.12
N TRP A 422 13.81 -34.90 -8.42
CA TRP A 422 14.57 -33.79 -9.01
C TRP A 422 13.71 -33.00 -10.01
N GLY A 423 14.33 -32.02 -10.68
CA GLY A 423 13.66 -31.10 -11.60
C GLY A 423 12.76 -31.81 -12.61
N GLY A 424 11.53 -31.32 -12.75
CA GLY A 424 10.48 -31.83 -13.62
C GLY A 424 9.67 -33.02 -13.09
N SER A 425 10.00 -33.57 -11.91
CA SER A 425 9.21 -34.66 -11.28
C SER A 425 8.35 -34.18 -10.11
N LEU A 426 7.26 -34.91 -9.90
CA LEU A 426 6.52 -34.95 -8.64
C LEU A 426 7.21 -35.88 -7.63
N PRO A 427 6.77 -35.93 -6.34
CA PRO A 427 7.35 -36.84 -5.35
C PRO A 427 7.21 -38.33 -5.70
N ASP A 428 6.01 -38.80 -6.07
CA ASP A 428 5.73 -40.24 -6.22
C ASP A 428 6.51 -40.95 -7.33
N PRO A 429 6.73 -40.37 -8.53
CA PRO A 429 7.45 -41.07 -9.60
C PRO A 429 8.95 -41.29 -9.32
N GLN A 430 9.56 -40.49 -8.45
CA GLN A 430 11.00 -40.48 -8.13
C GLN A 430 11.91 -40.53 -9.38
N LYS A 431 11.63 -39.66 -10.36
CA LYS A 431 12.42 -39.52 -11.60
C LYS A 431 13.03 -38.12 -11.72
N CYS A 432 13.77 -37.92 -12.81
CA CYS A 432 14.08 -36.61 -13.36
C CYS A 432 13.23 -36.36 -14.62
N THR A 433 13.22 -35.13 -15.14
CA THR A 433 12.49 -34.72 -16.38
C THR A 433 12.61 -35.78 -17.49
N CYS A 434 13.83 -36.21 -17.82
CA CYS A 434 14.06 -37.14 -18.93
C CYS A 434 13.45 -38.53 -18.72
N GLY A 435 13.26 -38.96 -17.47
CA GLY A 435 12.68 -40.25 -17.11
C GLY A 435 11.15 -40.26 -17.18
N LEU A 436 10.53 -39.08 -17.27
CA LEU A 436 9.10 -38.87 -17.53
C LEU A 436 8.84 -38.66 -19.03
N GLU A 437 9.70 -37.90 -19.71
CA GLU A 437 9.66 -37.71 -21.16
C GLU A 437 10.11 -38.93 -21.98
N GLY A 438 10.85 -39.87 -21.35
CA GLY A 438 11.35 -41.08 -22.00
C GLY A 438 12.59 -40.86 -22.87
N ASN A 439 13.32 -39.76 -22.67
CA ASN A 439 14.41 -39.28 -23.53
C ASN A 439 15.79 -39.20 -22.82
N CYS A 440 15.97 -39.84 -21.65
CA CYS A 440 17.26 -39.91 -20.97
C CYS A 440 18.37 -40.50 -21.86
N ILE A 441 19.62 -40.06 -21.62
CA ILE A 441 20.82 -40.45 -22.37
C ILE A 441 21.10 -41.97 -22.29
N ASP A 442 20.61 -42.65 -21.25
CA ASP A 442 20.55 -44.10 -21.13
C ASP A 442 19.14 -44.48 -20.61
N SER A 443 18.40 -45.26 -21.40
CA SER A 443 17.02 -45.66 -21.11
C SER A 443 16.89 -46.71 -19.99
N GLN A 444 18.00 -47.21 -19.43
CA GLN A 444 17.99 -48.03 -18.22
C GLN A 444 17.90 -47.21 -16.92
N TYR A 445 17.83 -45.89 -17.00
CA TYR A 445 17.87 -44.97 -15.86
C TYR A 445 16.75 -43.92 -15.96
N TYR A 446 16.33 -43.39 -14.82
CA TYR A 446 15.29 -42.35 -14.74
C TYR A 446 15.83 -40.92 -14.60
N CYS A 447 17.16 -40.80 -14.54
CA CYS A 447 17.96 -39.57 -14.44
C CYS A 447 19.27 -39.78 -15.20
N ASN A 448 19.76 -38.76 -15.90
CA ASN A 448 21.01 -38.80 -16.67
C ASN A 448 22.26 -38.98 -15.79
N CYS A 449 22.22 -38.52 -14.53
CA CYS A 449 23.33 -38.63 -13.59
C CYS A 449 23.53 -40.04 -13.04
N ASP A 450 22.48 -40.86 -12.98
CA ASP A 450 22.59 -42.24 -12.47
C ASP A 450 23.29 -43.19 -13.44
N ALA A 451 23.41 -42.81 -14.72
CA ALA A 451 24.15 -43.53 -15.76
C ALA A 451 25.69 -43.49 -15.58
N ASP A 452 26.20 -42.85 -14.53
CA ASP A 452 27.60 -42.90 -14.06
C ASP A 452 28.66 -42.54 -15.14
N ARG A 453 28.31 -41.64 -16.06
CA ARG A 453 29.17 -41.25 -17.19
C ARG A 453 30.39 -40.44 -16.76
N ASN A 454 31.49 -40.62 -17.49
CA ASN A 454 32.75 -39.87 -17.33
C ASN A 454 32.74 -38.49 -18.03
N GLU A 455 31.68 -38.21 -18.79
CA GLU A 455 31.34 -36.94 -19.43
C GLU A 455 30.46 -36.12 -18.48
N TRP A 456 30.30 -34.82 -18.73
CA TRP A 456 29.33 -34.00 -17.99
C TRP A 456 27.92 -34.22 -18.53
N THR A 457 27.04 -34.77 -17.70
CA THR A 457 25.58 -34.81 -17.92
C THR A 457 24.87 -33.91 -16.92
N ASN A 458 23.55 -33.74 -17.06
CA ASN A 458 22.74 -32.97 -16.12
C ASN A 458 21.29 -33.49 -16.04
N ASP A 459 20.65 -33.18 -14.91
CA ASP A 459 19.22 -33.39 -14.66
C ASP A 459 18.58 -32.07 -14.18
N THR A 460 18.63 -31.06 -15.06
CA THR A 460 18.07 -29.72 -14.80
C THR A 460 16.55 -29.72 -14.93
N GLY A 461 15.85 -29.01 -14.05
CA GLY A 461 14.44 -28.69 -14.22
C GLY A 461 13.82 -27.95 -13.04
N PHE A 462 12.52 -27.70 -13.12
CA PHE A 462 11.77 -27.00 -12.08
C PHE A 462 11.23 -27.98 -11.03
N LEU A 463 11.42 -27.65 -9.76
CA LEU A 463 10.71 -28.22 -8.64
C LEU A 463 9.42 -27.40 -8.45
N SER A 464 8.25 -28.00 -8.64
CA SER A 464 6.95 -27.30 -8.63
C SER A 464 5.95 -27.81 -7.58
N TYR A 465 6.34 -28.80 -6.76
CA TYR A 465 5.49 -29.30 -5.69
C TYR A 465 5.53 -28.35 -4.49
N LYS A 466 4.58 -27.39 -4.49
CA LYS A 466 4.42 -26.28 -3.55
C LYS A 466 4.69 -26.64 -2.09
N GLU A 467 4.20 -27.79 -1.62
CA GLU A 467 4.26 -28.14 -0.19
C GLU A 467 5.68 -28.40 0.34
N HIS A 468 6.64 -28.70 -0.53
CA HIS A 468 8.05 -28.87 -0.15
C HIS A 468 8.91 -27.62 -0.38
N LEU A 469 8.48 -26.65 -1.21
CA LEU A 469 9.25 -25.45 -1.50
C LEU A 469 9.31 -24.48 -0.30
N PRO A 470 10.35 -23.63 -0.16
CA PRO A 470 11.52 -23.51 -1.03
C PRO A 470 12.58 -24.57 -0.73
N VAL A 471 13.54 -24.74 -1.64
CA VAL A 471 14.77 -25.51 -1.34
C VAL A 471 15.62 -24.72 -0.33
N ARG A 472 15.84 -25.28 0.86
CA ARG A 472 16.64 -24.66 1.94
C ARG A 472 18.05 -25.22 2.04
N LYS A 473 18.25 -26.47 1.59
CA LYS A 473 19.52 -27.17 1.65
C LYS A 473 19.62 -28.22 0.53
N ILE A 474 20.83 -28.43 0.01
CA ILE A 474 21.18 -29.51 -0.93
C ILE A 474 22.31 -30.36 -0.33
N VAL A 475 22.29 -31.67 -0.57
CA VAL A 475 23.27 -32.63 -0.05
C VAL A 475 23.82 -33.50 -1.19
N VAL A 476 25.14 -33.69 -1.23
CA VAL A 476 25.85 -34.40 -2.31
C VAL A 476 26.93 -35.33 -1.75
N THR A 477 26.81 -36.64 -1.99
CA THR A 477 27.66 -37.67 -1.33
C THR A 477 28.46 -38.59 -2.26
N ASP A 478 28.30 -38.53 -3.59
CA ASP A 478 28.96 -39.49 -4.53
C ASP A 478 30.21 -38.93 -5.24
N THR A 479 30.82 -37.84 -4.73
CA THR A 479 31.95 -37.14 -5.39
C THR A 479 33.36 -37.58 -4.94
N GLY A 480 33.45 -38.62 -4.11
CA GLY A 480 34.71 -39.21 -3.63
C GLY A 480 35.26 -40.35 -4.50
N ARG A 481 34.53 -40.75 -5.55
CA ARG A 481 35.00 -41.78 -6.50
C ARG A 481 35.98 -41.18 -7.52
N PRO A 482 36.95 -41.95 -8.08
CA PRO A 482 37.92 -41.43 -9.04
C PRO A 482 37.28 -40.75 -10.27
N HIS A 483 37.64 -39.48 -10.47
CA HIS A 483 37.07 -38.57 -11.48
C HIS A 483 35.59 -38.22 -11.29
N SER A 484 35.00 -38.46 -10.11
CA SER A 484 33.66 -37.98 -9.78
C SER A 484 33.66 -36.50 -9.40
N GLU A 485 32.70 -35.77 -9.96
CA GLU A 485 32.48 -34.34 -9.76
C GLU A 485 30.97 -34.05 -9.88
N ALA A 486 30.49 -33.10 -9.09
CA ALA A 486 29.17 -32.51 -9.26
C ALA A 486 29.27 -30.99 -9.34
N ALA A 487 28.26 -30.34 -9.92
CA ALA A 487 28.05 -28.91 -9.78
C ALA A 487 26.56 -28.60 -9.77
N TYR A 488 26.11 -27.73 -8.88
CA TYR A 488 24.70 -27.36 -8.78
C TYR A 488 24.49 -25.86 -8.81
N LYS A 489 23.29 -25.44 -9.19
CA LYS A 489 22.81 -24.06 -9.11
C LYS A 489 21.33 -24.08 -8.72
N LEU A 490 20.92 -23.19 -7.82
CA LEU A 490 19.53 -23.00 -7.45
C LEU A 490 19.05 -21.62 -7.97
N GLY A 491 17.89 -21.58 -8.62
CA GLY A 491 17.23 -20.34 -9.01
C GLY A 491 16.42 -19.71 -7.87
N PRO A 492 15.94 -18.46 -8.02
CA PRO A 492 15.02 -17.86 -7.06
C PRO A 492 13.74 -18.69 -6.91
N LEU A 493 13.06 -18.57 -5.78
CA LEU A 493 11.70 -19.05 -5.65
C LEU A 493 10.77 -18.13 -6.46
N LEU A 494 10.00 -18.73 -7.37
CA LEU A 494 9.03 -18.06 -8.22
C LEU A 494 7.62 -18.50 -7.81
N CYS A 495 6.86 -17.61 -7.16
CA CYS A 495 5.45 -17.85 -6.82
C CYS A 495 4.54 -16.93 -7.65
N ARG A 496 3.36 -17.40 -8.06
CA ARG A 496 2.40 -16.59 -8.84
C ARG A 496 0.95 -16.81 -8.45
N GLY A 497 0.13 -15.81 -8.77
CA GLY A 497 -1.29 -15.80 -8.46
C GLY A 497 -1.56 -15.51 -6.99
N ASP A 498 -2.85 -15.50 -6.63
CA ASP A 498 -3.34 -15.10 -5.31
C ASP A 498 -4.68 -15.81 -5.05
N ARG A 499 -4.65 -16.79 -4.16
CA ARG A 499 -5.82 -17.57 -3.79
C ARG A 499 -6.86 -16.73 -3.05
N SER A 500 -6.43 -15.75 -2.25
CA SER A 500 -7.35 -14.90 -1.49
C SER A 500 -8.15 -13.98 -2.40
N PHE A 501 -7.51 -13.42 -3.43
CA PHE A 501 -8.11 -12.39 -4.28
C PHE A 501 -9.27 -12.92 -5.14
N TRP A 502 -9.20 -14.16 -5.64
CA TRP A 502 -10.26 -14.71 -6.49
C TRP A 502 -11.30 -15.54 -5.73
N ASN A 503 -10.92 -16.15 -4.61
CA ASN A 503 -11.78 -16.86 -3.66
C ASN A 503 -13.11 -16.13 -3.44
N SER A 504 -14.20 -16.71 -3.94
CA SER A 504 -15.53 -16.11 -3.94
C SER A 504 -16.68 -17.10 -3.80
N ALA A 505 -17.82 -16.60 -3.35
CA ALA A 505 -19.06 -17.36 -3.23
C ALA A 505 -20.27 -16.56 -3.73
N SER A 506 -21.19 -17.24 -4.40
CA SER A 506 -22.45 -16.70 -4.94
C SER A 506 -23.63 -17.20 -4.10
N PHE A 507 -24.35 -16.28 -3.47
CA PHE A 507 -25.50 -16.52 -2.60
C PHE A 507 -26.80 -16.37 -3.39
N ASN A 508 -27.49 -17.49 -3.61
CA ASN A 508 -28.62 -17.57 -4.54
C ASN A 508 -29.99 -17.49 -3.86
N THR A 509 -30.06 -17.49 -2.52
CA THR A 509 -31.32 -17.32 -1.76
C THR A 509 -31.10 -16.53 -0.46
N GLU A 510 -32.10 -15.76 0.00
CA GLU A 510 -32.02 -14.94 1.24
C GLU A 510 -31.87 -15.77 2.53
N ALA A 511 -32.02 -17.08 2.44
CA ALA A 511 -31.84 -18.03 3.54
C ALA A 511 -30.51 -18.82 3.46
N SER A 512 -29.70 -18.59 2.43
CA SER A 512 -28.36 -19.18 2.29
C SER A 512 -27.29 -18.34 2.98
N TYR A 513 -26.30 -19.00 3.57
CA TYR A 513 -25.19 -18.38 4.29
C TYR A 513 -24.03 -19.37 4.38
N LEU A 514 -22.80 -18.86 4.39
CA LEU A 514 -21.63 -19.62 4.84
C LEU A 514 -21.47 -19.39 6.35
N HIS A 515 -20.84 -20.34 7.05
CA HIS A 515 -20.47 -20.14 8.45
C HIS A 515 -19.06 -20.66 8.76
N PHE A 516 -18.38 -19.92 9.63
CA PHE A 516 -16.98 -20.10 10.03
C PHE A 516 -16.87 -20.10 11.57
N PRO A 517 -15.68 -20.41 12.14
CA PRO A 517 -15.43 -20.18 13.57
C PRO A 517 -15.74 -18.75 14.02
N THR A 518 -15.88 -18.54 15.32
CA THR A 518 -16.06 -17.22 15.92
C THR A 518 -14.90 -16.30 15.55
N PHE A 519 -15.21 -15.05 15.19
CA PHE A 519 -14.19 -14.04 14.90
C PHE A 519 -13.52 -13.54 16.20
N HIS A 520 -12.19 -13.52 16.21
CA HIS A 520 -11.36 -12.98 17.29
C HIS A 520 -10.81 -11.61 16.90
N GLY A 521 -11.43 -10.56 17.46
CA GLY A 521 -11.14 -9.16 17.19
C GLY A 521 -11.48 -8.28 18.39
N GLU A 522 -11.08 -8.73 19.58
CA GLU A 522 -11.53 -8.19 20.87
C GLU A 522 -11.10 -6.71 21.06
N LEU A 523 -9.91 -6.34 20.60
CA LEU A 523 -9.35 -4.98 20.68
C LEU A 523 -9.37 -4.26 19.31
N SER A 524 -8.84 -4.94 18.29
CA SER A 524 -8.78 -4.48 16.89
C SER A 524 -9.47 -5.50 15.99
N ALA A 525 -10.25 -5.00 15.05
CA ALA A 525 -11.14 -5.75 14.17
C ALA A 525 -11.19 -5.09 12.78
N ASP A 526 -10.30 -5.47 11.87
CA ASP A 526 -10.42 -5.17 10.44
C ASP A 526 -11.27 -6.24 9.73
N VAL A 527 -12.09 -5.79 8.79
CA VAL A 527 -12.79 -6.65 7.83
C VAL A 527 -12.74 -6.00 6.45
N SER A 528 -12.27 -6.75 5.45
CA SER A 528 -12.33 -6.32 4.05
C SER A 528 -12.88 -7.41 3.13
N PHE A 529 -13.65 -7.00 2.13
CA PHE A 529 -14.21 -7.89 1.10
C PHE A 529 -14.68 -7.10 -0.12
N PHE A 530 -14.85 -7.78 -1.25
CA PHE A 530 -15.61 -7.28 -2.38
C PHE A 530 -17.01 -7.90 -2.40
N PHE A 531 -18.04 -7.13 -2.76
CA PHE A 531 -19.38 -7.64 -3.06
C PHE A 531 -19.86 -7.23 -4.44
N LYS A 532 -20.83 -7.98 -4.99
CA LYS A 532 -21.51 -7.68 -6.25
C LYS A 532 -22.97 -8.12 -6.18
N THR A 533 -23.92 -7.23 -6.44
CA THR A 533 -25.35 -7.53 -6.29
C THR A 533 -26.26 -6.72 -7.23
N THR A 534 -27.50 -7.17 -7.36
CA THR A 534 -28.65 -6.41 -7.89
C THR A 534 -29.74 -6.17 -6.82
N ALA A 535 -29.62 -6.78 -5.63
CA ALA A 535 -30.58 -6.63 -4.55
C ALA A 535 -30.48 -5.27 -3.86
N SER A 536 -31.59 -4.77 -3.32
CA SER A 536 -31.66 -3.45 -2.67
C SER A 536 -31.09 -3.43 -1.25
N SER A 537 -30.89 -4.59 -0.63
CA SER A 537 -30.43 -4.74 0.75
C SER A 537 -29.98 -6.18 1.03
N GLY A 538 -29.15 -6.38 2.06
CA GLY A 538 -28.78 -7.71 2.57
C GLY A 538 -27.63 -7.66 3.58
N VAL A 539 -27.56 -8.62 4.49
CA VAL A 539 -26.46 -8.73 5.48
C VAL A 539 -25.29 -9.49 4.86
N PHE A 540 -24.12 -8.84 4.77
CA PHE A 540 -22.89 -9.44 4.26
C PHE A 540 -22.20 -10.32 5.30
N LEU A 541 -22.20 -9.89 6.56
CA LEU A 541 -21.48 -10.53 7.66
C LEU A 541 -22.18 -10.25 8.99
N GLU A 542 -22.23 -11.26 9.87
CA GLU A 542 -22.78 -11.17 11.22
C GLU A 542 -22.04 -12.14 12.17
N ASN A 543 -21.52 -11.64 13.30
CA ASN A 543 -21.15 -12.45 14.46
C ASN A 543 -21.83 -11.88 15.70
N LEU A 544 -22.34 -12.75 16.57
CA LEU A 544 -23.05 -12.38 17.79
C LEU A 544 -22.25 -12.78 19.05
N GLY A 545 -22.49 -12.07 20.14
CA GLY A 545 -22.06 -12.35 21.51
C GLY A 545 -23.27 -12.56 22.43
N ILE A 546 -23.15 -12.19 23.71
CA ILE A 546 -24.28 -12.20 24.66
C ILE A 546 -25.08 -10.89 24.53
N THR A 547 -24.39 -9.77 24.65
CA THR A 547 -24.83 -8.39 24.37
C THR A 547 -24.27 -7.90 23.04
N ASP A 548 -23.00 -8.24 22.82
CA ASP A 548 -22.14 -7.73 21.77
C ASP A 548 -22.52 -8.29 20.39
N PHE A 549 -22.17 -7.57 19.34
CA PHE A 549 -22.24 -8.09 17.97
C PHE A 549 -21.33 -7.29 17.04
N ILE A 550 -21.09 -7.85 15.85
CA ILE A 550 -20.53 -7.14 14.70
C ILE A 550 -21.34 -7.51 13.46
N ARG A 551 -21.79 -6.51 12.68
CA ARG A 551 -22.60 -6.69 11.47
C ARG A 551 -22.19 -5.71 10.37
N ILE A 552 -22.18 -6.18 9.14
CA ILE A 552 -21.99 -5.36 7.93
C ILE A 552 -23.15 -5.64 6.97
N GLU A 553 -23.89 -4.62 6.55
CA GLU A 553 -25.07 -4.76 5.69
C GLU A 553 -25.15 -3.72 4.56
N LEU A 554 -25.68 -4.13 3.41
CA LEU A 554 -26.29 -3.20 2.46
C LEU A 554 -27.67 -2.83 3.03
N ARG A 555 -27.80 -1.60 3.54
CA ARG A 555 -29.02 -1.10 4.18
C ARG A 555 -30.05 -0.60 3.15
N SER A 556 -29.56 -0.03 2.05
CA SER A 556 -30.36 0.40 0.90
C SER A 556 -29.48 0.40 -0.37
N PRO A 557 -30.04 0.57 -1.58
CA PRO A 557 -29.27 0.51 -2.83
C PRO A 557 -28.03 1.41 -2.90
N ALA A 558 -27.96 2.49 -2.11
CA ALA A 558 -26.83 3.42 -2.10
C ALA A 558 -26.17 3.58 -0.71
N VAL A 559 -26.48 2.72 0.27
CA VAL A 559 -25.98 2.83 1.66
C VAL A 559 -25.50 1.48 2.19
N VAL A 560 -24.21 1.41 2.51
CA VAL A 560 -23.60 0.32 3.29
C VAL A 560 -23.42 0.80 4.73
N THR A 561 -23.76 -0.06 5.70
CA THR A 561 -23.64 0.21 7.13
C THR A 561 -22.78 -0.83 7.81
N PHE A 562 -21.91 -0.36 8.70
CA PHE A 562 -21.21 -1.12 9.72
C PHE A 562 -21.87 -0.84 11.07
N SER A 563 -22.21 -1.89 11.83
CA SER A 563 -22.71 -1.71 13.19
C SER A 563 -22.22 -2.79 14.15
N PHE A 564 -22.05 -2.41 15.41
CA PHE A 564 -21.52 -3.26 16.47
C PHE A 564 -22.03 -2.83 17.85
N ASP A 565 -21.93 -3.73 18.82
CA ASP A 565 -22.05 -3.41 20.26
C ASP A 565 -20.92 -4.13 21.00
N VAL A 566 -20.44 -3.49 22.08
CA VAL A 566 -19.35 -3.93 22.97
C VAL A 566 -19.74 -3.77 24.44
N GLY A 567 -21.04 -3.71 24.74
CA GLY A 567 -21.59 -3.41 26.08
C GLY A 567 -21.90 -1.93 26.34
N ASN A 568 -21.74 -1.06 25.34
CA ASN A 568 -22.07 0.37 25.44
C ASN A 568 -23.44 0.72 24.82
N GLY A 569 -24.10 -0.23 24.16
CA GLY A 569 -25.25 -0.01 23.30
C GLY A 569 -24.86 0.01 21.82
N PRO A 570 -25.82 -0.26 20.91
CA PRO A 570 -25.53 -0.46 19.50
C PRO A 570 -25.03 0.83 18.83
N PHE A 571 -23.86 0.74 18.22
CA PHE A 571 -23.24 1.79 17.45
C PHE A 571 -23.35 1.50 15.94
N GLU A 572 -23.60 2.54 15.12
CA GLU A 572 -23.72 2.41 13.66
C GLU A 572 -22.98 3.51 12.91
N ILE A 573 -22.35 3.15 11.79
CA ILE A 573 -21.69 4.08 10.87
C ILE A 573 -21.91 3.65 9.41
N SER A 574 -22.25 4.60 8.53
CA SER A 574 -22.67 4.30 7.15
C SER A 574 -21.96 5.15 6.11
N VAL A 575 -21.66 4.55 4.95
CA VAL A 575 -21.24 5.25 3.73
C VAL A 575 -22.42 5.31 2.76
N GLN A 576 -22.75 6.53 2.33
CA GLN A 576 -23.72 6.78 1.27
C GLN A 576 -23.00 7.18 -0.02
N SER A 577 -23.36 6.53 -1.14
CA SER A 577 -22.82 6.83 -2.47
C SER A 577 -23.76 7.73 -3.29
N PRO A 578 -23.23 8.57 -4.21
CA PRO A 578 -24.03 9.25 -5.23
C PRO A 578 -24.68 8.31 -6.27
N THR A 579 -24.13 7.11 -6.44
CA THR A 579 -24.63 6.04 -7.33
C THR A 579 -25.01 4.81 -6.51
N HIS A 580 -25.91 3.97 -7.03
CA HIS A 580 -26.26 2.73 -6.32
C HIS A 580 -25.12 1.70 -6.40
N PHE A 581 -24.97 0.92 -5.33
CA PHE A 581 -24.09 -0.24 -5.21
C PHE A 581 -24.72 -1.57 -5.69
N ASN A 582 -25.96 -1.52 -6.22
CA ASN A 582 -26.67 -2.69 -6.76
C ASN A 582 -26.70 -2.72 -8.29
N ASP A 583 -25.63 -2.23 -8.92
CA ASP A 583 -25.45 -2.11 -10.38
C ASP A 583 -24.82 -3.36 -11.05
N ASN A 584 -24.69 -4.46 -10.29
CA ASN A 584 -23.99 -5.69 -10.66
C ASN A 584 -22.49 -5.48 -11.03
N GLN A 585 -21.82 -4.50 -10.43
CA GLN A 585 -20.35 -4.40 -10.40
C GLN A 585 -19.77 -4.84 -9.05
N TRP A 586 -18.45 -5.03 -9.03
CA TRP A 586 -17.71 -5.32 -7.79
C TRP A 586 -17.40 -4.03 -7.03
N HIS A 587 -17.94 -3.91 -5.82
CA HIS A 587 -17.62 -2.86 -4.85
C HIS A 587 -16.74 -3.41 -3.74
N HIS A 588 -15.77 -2.62 -3.27
CA HIS A 588 -14.85 -2.96 -2.19
C HIS A 588 -15.34 -2.34 -0.87
N VAL A 589 -15.56 -3.13 0.17
CA VAL A 589 -15.82 -2.66 1.53
C VAL A 589 -14.58 -2.88 2.38
N LYS A 590 -14.20 -1.85 3.13
CA LYS A 590 -13.28 -1.96 4.28
C LYS A 590 -13.96 -1.37 5.51
N VAL A 591 -13.89 -2.08 6.63
CA VAL A 591 -14.24 -1.55 7.95
C VAL A 591 -13.13 -1.87 8.94
N GLU A 592 -12.94 -0.99 9.91
CA GLU A 592 -12.05 -1.18 11.03
C GLU A 592 -12.80 -0.80 12.30
N ARG A 593 -12.62 -1.57 13.38
CA ARG A 593 -12.92 -1.11 14.73
C ARG A 593 -11.69 -1.37 15.58
N ASN A 594 -11.16 -0.31 16.20
CA ASN A 594 -10.07 -0.40 17.17
C ASN A 594 -10.51 0.31 18.48
N MET A 595 -9.61 0.45 19.46
CA MET A 595 -9.96 1.12 20.73
C MET A 595 -10.08 2.65 20.65
N LYS A 596 -9.73 3.27 19.51
CA LYS A 596 -9.80 4.72 19.28
C LYS A 596 -11.02 5.13 18.49
N GLU A 597 -11.36 4.34 17.48
CA GLU A 597 -12.35 4.71 16.49
C GLU A 597 -12.86 3.47 15.73
N ALA A 598 -14.01 3.65 15.10
CA ALA A 598 -14.49 2.77 14.05
C ALA A 598 -14.51 3.51 12.72
N THR A 599 -14.05 2.84 11.66
CA THR A 599 -14.01 3.38 10.30
C THR A 599 -14.79 2.50 9.32
N ILE A 600 -15.30 3.11 8.26
CA ILE A 600 -15.86 2.42 7.09
C ILE A 600 -15.49 3.18 5.82
N GLN A 601 -15.02 2.44 4.82
CA GLN A 601 -14.82 2.91 3.45
C GLN A 601 -15.52 1.96 2.47
N VAL A 602 -16.09 2.54 1.41
CA VAL A 602 -16.58 1.78 0.25
C VAL A 602 -15.97 2.37 -1.03
N ASP A 603 -15.37 1.52 -1.85
CA ASP A 603 -14.60 1.87 -3.05
C ASP A 603 -13.56 2.99 -2.76
N GLN A 604 -13.60 4.07 -3.54
CA GLN A 604 -12.75 5.26 -3.37
C GLN A 604 -13.53 6.43 -2.75
N LEU A 605 -14.68 6.17 -2.11
CA LEU A 605 -15.41 7.20 -1.36
C LEU A 605 -14.61 7.62 -0.13
N LEU A 606 -14.87 8.84 0.35
CA LEU A 606 -14.27 9.34 1.58
C LEU A 606 -14.66 8.44 2.77
N PRO A 607 -13.68 7.89 3.53
CA PRO A 607 -13.96 7.13 4.73
C PRO A 607 -14.83 7.91 5.71
N LYS A 608 -15.66 7.18 6.46
CA LYS A 608 -16.32 7.71 7.66
C LYS A 608 -15.64 7.12 8.88
N THR A 609 -15.36 7.97 9.85
CA THR A 609 -14.70 7.63 11.12
C THR A 609 -15.54 8.17 12.26
N GLN A 610 -15.74 7.39 13.31
CA GLN A 610 -16.28 7.84 14.59
C GLN A 610 -15.28 7.50 15.71
N PRO A 611 -14.92 8.45 16.60
CA PRO A 611 -14.16 8.13 17.81
C PRO A 611 -14.97 7.27 18.79
N ALA A 612 -14.28 6.35 19.46
CA ALA A 612 -14.82 5.53 20.54
C ALA A 612 -15.09 6.35 21.82
N PRO A 613 -16.03 5.94 22.69
CA PRO A 613 -16.25 6.59 23.98
C PRO A 613 -14.99 6.53 24.88
N THR A 614 -14.70 7.61 25.59
CA THR A 614 -13.49 7.73 26.44
C THR A 614 -13.48 6.80 27.65
N ASP A 615 -14.66 6.45 28.16
CA ASP A 615 -14.86 5.75 29.44
C ASP A 615 -15.87 4.59 29.30
N GLY A 616 -15.99 4.03 28.09
CA GLY A 616 -16.85 2.90 27.79
C GLY A 616 -16.12 1.54 27.80
N HIS A 617 -16.88 0.47 27.62
CA HIS A 617 -16.33 -0.87 27.37
C HIS A 617 -15.55 -0.90 26.04
N VAL A 618 -14.41 -1.61 26.03
CA VAL A 618 -13.47 -1.66 24.88
C VAL A 618 -13.22 -3.06 24.32
N LEU A 619 -13.77 -4.12 24.92
CA LEU A 619 -13.60 -5.50 24.45
C LEU A 619 -14.85 -5.96 23.69
N LEU A 620 -14.68 -6.46 22.46
CA LEU A 620 -15.73 -7.07 21.66
C LEU A 620 -15.83 -8.58 21.96
N GLN A 621 -16.85 -9.01 22.71
CA GLN A 621 -16.98 -10.38 23.22
C GLN A 621 -17.98 -11.24 22.43
N LEU A 622 -17.49 -11.77 21.30
CA LEU A 622 -18.25 -12.65 20.40
C LEU A 622 -18.25 -14.11 20.91
N ASN A 623 -19.33 -14.85 20.63
CA ASN A 623 -19.47 -16.25 21.03
C ASN A 623 -20.20 -17.16 20.01
N SER A 624 -20.91 -16.60 19.02
CA SER A 624 -21.52 -17.37 17.95
C SER A 624 -20.48 -17.76 16.90
N GLN A 625 -20.83 -18.71 16.03
CA GLN A 625 -20.18 -18.83 14.72
C GLN A 625 -20.30 -17.50 13.95
N LEU A 626 -19.35 -17.23 13.07
CA LEU A 626 -19.44 -16.15 12.10
C LEU A 626 -20.36 -16.57 10.95
N PHE A 627 -21.33 -15.73 10.60
CA PHE A 627 -22.21 -15.89 9.44
C PHE A 627 -21.78 -14.95 8.32
N VAL A 628 -21.74 -15.46 7.08
CA VAL A 628 -21.33 -14.72 5.88
C VAL A 628 -22.38 -14.90 4.79
N GLY A 629 -22.81 -13.80 4.16
CA GLY A 629 -23.92 -13.73 3.22
C GLY A 629 -25.31 -13.88 3.86
N GLY A 630 -25.41 -13.97 5.19
CA GLY A 630 -26.67 -14.07 5.89
C GLY A 630 -26.56 -13.96 7.40
N THR A 631 -27.64 -14.29 8.09
CA THR A 631 -27.82 -14.10 9.54
C THR A 631 -28.12 -15.42 10.25
N ALA A 632 -27.91 -15.45 11.57
CA ALA A 632 -28.27 -16.60 12.40
C ALA A 632 -29.78 -16.96 12.32
N THR A 633 -30.64 -15.97 12.04
CA THR A 633 -32.10 -16.14 11.90
C THR A 633 -32.55 -16.54 10.48
N ARG A 634 -31.64 -16.57 9.49
CA ARG A 634 -31.93 -16.79 8.07
C ARG A 634 -32.94 -15.79 7.48
N GLN A 635 -32.85 -14.54 7.94
CA GLN A 635 -33.66 -13.41 7.45
C GLN A 635 -32.76 -12.27 7.00
N ARG A 636 -33.18 -11.52 5.97
CA ARG A 636 -32.40 -10.42 5.36
C ARG A 636 -31.02 -10.87 4.83
N GLY A 637 -30.89 -12.13 4.41
CA GLY A 637 -29.65 -12.63 3.81
C GLY A 637 -29.33 -11.92 2.50
N PHE A 638 -28.06 -11.93 2.15
CA PHE A 638 -27.54 -11.26 0.96
C PHE A 638 -27.74 -12.13 -0.29
N LEU A 639 -28.15 -11.48 -1.38
CA LEU A 639 -28.23 -12.07 -2.72
C LEU A 639 -27.14 -11.47 -3.59
N GLY A 640 -26.38 -12.30 -4.29
CA GLY A 640 -25.23 -11.86 -5.10
C GLY A 640 -23.94 -12.53 -4.66
N CYS A 641 -22.79 -11.88 -4.87
CA CYS A 641 -21.48 -12.47 -4.61
C CYS A 641 -20.69 -11.75 -3.52
N ILE A 642 -19.90 -12.50 -2.76
CA ILE A 642 -18.83 -12.00 -1.89
C ILE A 642 -17.50 -12.63 -2.34
N ARG A 643 -16.40 -11.86 -2.32
CA ARG A 643 -15.06 -12.27 -2.76
C ARG A 643 -13.97 -11.70 -1.87
N SER A 644 -12.88 -12.45 -1.65
CA SER A 644 -11.69 -12.00 -0.92
C SER A 644 -12.04 -11.47 0.47
N LEU A 645 -12.86 -12.24 1.23
CA LEU A 645 -13.20 -11.90 2.61
C LEU A 645 -12.00 -12.15 3.52
N GLN A 646 -11.52 -11.09 4.14
CA GLN A 646 -10.43 -11.09 5.11
C GLN A 646 -10.90 -10.52 6.45
N LEU A 647 -10.35 -11.04 7.55
CA LEU A 647 -10.65 -10.67 8.94
C LEU A 647 -9.36 -10.62 9.74
N ASN A 648 -8.97 -9.46 10.30
CA ASN A 648 -7.67 -9.28 10.95
C ASN A 648 -6.53 -9.88 10.12
N GLY A 649 -6.47 -9.47 8.84
CA GLY A 649 -5.53 -10.02 7.85
C GLY A 649 -5.81 -11.43 7.29
N MET A 650 -6.56 -12.27 8.00
CA MET A 650 -6.77 -13.68 7.62
C MET A 650 -7.87 -13.84 6.55
N SER A 651 -7.50 -14.37 5.38
CA SER A 651 -8.45 -14.74 4.31
C SER A 651 -9.27 -15.99 4.69
N LEU A 652 -10.61 -15.89 4.66
CA LEU A 652 -11.51 -17.03 4.82
C LEU A 652 -11.82 -17.70 3.48
N ASP A 653 -11.61 -19.02 3.38
CA ASP A 653 -11.92 -19.80 2.17
C ASP A 653 -13.45 -19.93 1.98
N LEU A 654 -13.98 -19.15 1.05
CA LEU A 654 -15.39 -19.13 0.66
C LEU A 654 -15.72 -20.24 -0.33
N GLU A 655 -14.78 -20.62 -1.20
CA GLU A 655 -15.01 -21.60 -2.27
C GLU A 655 -15.11 -23.03 -1.75
N GLU A 656 -14.17 -23.49 -0.93
CA GLU A 656 -14.27 -24.81 -0.30
C GLU A 656 -15.47 -24.89 0.66
N ARG A 657 -15.83 -23.78 1.31
CA ARG A 657 -17.03 -23.71 2.16
C ARG A 657 -18.32 -23.75 1.33
N ALA A 658 -18.37 -23.10 0.18
CA ALA A 658 -19.53 -23.09 -0.71
C ALA A 658 -19.78 -24.46 -1.36
N LYS A 659 -18.74 -25.20 -1.77
CA LYS A 659 -18.87 -26.56 -2.34
C LYS A 659 -19.67 -27.54 -1.47
N VAL A 660 -19.72 -27.32 -0.16
CA VAL A 660 -20.44 -28.16 0.82
C VAL A 660 -21.69 -27.50 1.42
N THR A 661 -22.11 -26.32 0.93
CA THR A 661 -23.19 -25.53 1.55
C THR A 661 -24.37 -25.31 0.58
N PRO A 662 -25.55 -25.89 0.84
CA PRO A 662 -26.71 -25.73 -0.03
C PRO A 662 -27.16 -24.27 -0.21
N GLY A 663 -27.45 -23.87 -1.44
CA GLY A 663 -27.90 -22.51 -1.79
C GLY A 663 -26.78 -21.49 -1.99
N VAL A 664 -25.52 -21.90 -1.82
CA VAL A 664 -24.32 -21.11 -2.15
C VAL A 664 -23.52 -21.85 -3.22
N GLU A 665 -23.02 -21.14 -4.23
CA GLU A 665 -22.16 -21.69 -5.29
C GLU A 665 -20.73 -21.14 -5.17
N PRO A 666 -19.67 -21.95 -5.41
CA PRO A 666 -18.30 -21.47 -5.43
C PRO A 666 -18.00 -20.62 -6.68
N GLY A 667 -17.18 -19.60 -6.52
CA GLY A 667 -16.87 -18.61 -7.54
C GLY A 667 -17.99 -17.56 -7.72
N CYS A 668 -17.75 -16.59 -8.62
CA CYS A 668 -18.77 -15.64 -9.05
C CYS A 668 -18.53 -15.12 -10.47
N ARG A 669 -19.52 -15.32 -11.35
CA ARG A 669 -19.46 -14.88 -12.76
C ARG A 669 -19.68 -13.37 -12.91
N GLY A 670 -19.02 -12.79 -13.90
CA GLY A 670 -19.08 -11.37 -14.26
C GLY A 670 -17.76 -10.62 -14.04
N HIS A 671 -16.61 -11.26 -14.20
CA HIS A 671 -15.31 -10.59 -14.15
C HIS A 671 -15.15 -9.62 -15.34
N CYS A 672 -15.51 -10.04 -16.55
CA CYS A 672 -15.37 -9.21 -17.75
C CYS A 672 -16.29 -7.97 -17.79
N SER A 673 -17.39 -7.91 -17.04
CA SER A 673 -18.21 -6.69 -16.96
C SER A 673 -17.52 -5.56 -16.20
N SER A 674 -16.83 -5.87 -15.09
CA SER A 674 -16.15 -4.86 -14.27
C SER A 674 -14.72 -4.57 -14.76
N TYR A 675 -14.01 -5.61 -15.23
CA TYR A 675 -12.59 -5.52 -15.59
C TYR A 675 -12.31 -5.50 -17.09
N GLY A 676 -13.29 -5.75 -17.96
CA GLY A 676 -13.08 -5.84 -19.42
C GLY A 676 -12.49 -4.58 -20.06
N LYS A 677 -12.69 -3.41 -19.45
CA LYS A 677 -12.06 -2.13 -19.83
C LYS A 677 -10.52 -2.11 -19.73
N LEU A 678 -9.92 -3.07 -19.03
CA LEU A 678 -8.47 -3.25 -18.94
C LEU A 678 -7.89 -3.97 -20.17
N CYS A 679 -8.74 -4.50 -21.06
CA CYS A 679 -8.30 -5.06 -22.34
C CYS A 679 -8.21 -3.93 -23.38
N LEU A 680 -7.00 -3.40 -23.57
CA LEU A 680 -6.74 -2.28 -24.47
C LEU A 680 -6.69 -2.73 -25.94
N ASN A 681 -6.64 -1.76 -26.86
CA ASN A 681 -6.29 -1.97 -28.27
C ASN A 681 -7.09 -3.07 -29.00
N GLY A 682 -8.40 -3.15 -28.72
CA GLY A 682 -9.31 -4.13 -29.32
C GLY A 682 -9.20 -5.55 -28.75
N GLY A 683 -8.42 -5.76 -27.67
CA GLY A 683 -8.34 -7.03 -26.96
C GLY A 683 -9.69 -7.46 -26.40
N LYS A 684 -10.09 -8.71 -26.63
CA LYS A 684 -11.39 -9.22 -26.19
C LYS A 684 -11.30 -9.81 -24.79
N CYS A 685 -12.07 -9.30 -23.83
CA CYS A 685 -12.12 -9.93 -22.51
C CYS A 685 -12.68 -11.36 -22.59
N ARG A 686 -12.01 -12.31 -21.94
CA ARG A 686 -12.40 -13.71 -21.76
C ARG A 686 -12.54 -14.00 -20.26
N GLU A 687 -13.72 -14.46 -19.89
CA GLU A 687 -14.06 -14.90 -18.53
C GLU A 687 -13.27 -16.17 -18.16
N LYS A 688 -12.87 -16.30 -16.89
CA LYS A 688 -12.33 -17.53 -16.29
C LYS A 688 -13.15 -17.92 -15.05
N LEU A 689 -12.87 -19.08 -14.47
CA LEU A 689 -13.42 -19.47 -13.17
C LEU A 689 -12.89 -18.55 -12.06
N SER A 690 -11.58 -18.29 -12.09
CA SER A 690 -10.88 -17.27 -11.29
C SER A 690 -10.44 -16.12 -12.20
N GLY A 691 -11.24 -15.04 -12.22
CA GLY A 691 -10.89 -13.79 -12.89
C GLY A 691 -11.11 -13.77 -14.40
N PHE A 692 -10.21 -13.11 -15.12
CA PHE A 692 -10.36 -12.85 -16.56
C PHE A 692 -9.00 -12.92 -17.29
N SER A 693 -9.04 -12.71 -18.61
CA SER A 693 -7.86 -12.49 -19.45
C SER A 693 -8.22 -11.72 -20.71
N CYS A 694 -7.28 -10.97 -21.27
CA CYS A 694 -7.48 -10.28 -22.54
C CYS A 694 -6.97 -11.13 -23.71
N ASP A 695 -7.87 -11.51 -24.60
CA ASP A 695 -7.57 -12.20 -25.85
C ASP A 695 -7.13 -11.17 -26.89
N CYS A 696 -5.81 -11.05 -27.06
CA CYS A 696 -5.17 -10.17 -28.04
C CYS A 696 -4.99 -10.83 -29.41
N THR A 697 -5.60 -12.00 -29.70
CA THR A 697 -5.29 -12.79 -30.91
C THR A 697 -5.51 -11.98 -32.20
N PHE A 698 -6.54 -11.14 -32.22
CA PHE A 698 -6.94 -10.32 -33.37
C PHE A 698 -6.52 -8.83 -33.26
N SER A 699 -5.50 -8.52 -32.45
CA SER A 699 -4.87 -7.20 -32.41
C SER A 699 -3.36 -7.26 -32.63
N ALA A 700 -2.78 -6.13 -33.07
CA ALA A 700 -1.33 -6.00 -33.28
C ALA A 700 -0.51 -5.80 -31.99
N TYR A 701 -1.07 -6.23 -30.86
CA TYR A 701 -0.54 -6.05 -29.52
C TYR A 701 -0.47 -7.39 -28.78
N THR A 702 0.24 -7.42 -27.66
CA THR A 702 0.39 -8.59 -26.79
C THR A 702 0.53 -8.18 -25.31
N GLY A 703 0.78 -9.16 -24.44
CA GLY A 703 0.74 -8.99 -22.98
C GLY A 703 -0.68 -9.05 -22.40
N PRO A 704 -0.83 -9.05 -21.07
CA PRO A 704 -2.04 -9.46 -20.35
C PRO A 704 -3.22 -8.50 -20.52
N PHE A 705 -2.93 -7.27 -20.94
CA PHE A 705 -3.88 -6.17 -21.17
C PHE A 705 -3.84 -5.68 -22.63
N CYS A 706 -3.20 -6.43 -23.54
CA CYS A 706 -2.98 -6.07 -24.94
C CYS A 706 -2.31 -4.70 -25.14
N SER A 707 -1.33 -4.37 -24.28
CA SER A 707 -0.65 -3.07 -24.23
C SER A 707 0.74 -3.05 -24.88
N LYS A 708 1.44 -4.19 -25.00
CA LYS A 708 2.76 -4.26 -25.67
C LYS A 708 2.54 -4.28 -27.19
N GLU A 709 3.01 -3.25 -27.91
CA GLU A 709 3.03 -3.26 -29.37
C GLU A 709 3.88 -4.41 -29.94
N ILE A 710 3.48 -4.98 -31.08
CA ILE A 710 4.32 -5.91 -31.84
C ILE A 710 5.05 -5.13 -32.94
N SER A 711 6.38 -5.14 -32.84
CA SER A 711 7.32 -4.32 -33.61
C SER A 711 8.31 -5.19 -34.39
N ALA A 712 8.60 -4.82 -35.64
CA ALA A 712 9.53 -5.53 -36.51
C ALA A 712 10.46 -4.58 -37.27
N TYR A 713 11.75 -4.89 -37.29
CA TYR A 713 12.73 -4.22 -38.16
C TYR A 713 12.84 -4.95 -39.51
N PHE A 714 12.76 -4.18 -40.60
CA PHE A 714 12.85 -4.65 -41.97
C PHE A 714 14.24 -4.34 -42.55
N GLY A 715 14.96 -5.40 -42.93
CA GLY A 715 16.19 -5.31 -43.70
C GLY A 715 15.96 -4.92 -45.17
N SER A 716 17.06 -4.70 -45.90
CA SER A 716 17.01 -4.28 -47.31
C SER A 716 16.38 -5.36 -48.20
N GLY A 717 15.29 -5.03 -48.88
CA GLY A 717 14.56 -5.94 -49.77
C GLY A 717 13.62 -6.91 -49.06
N SER A 718 13.45 -6.80 -47.74
CA SER A 718 12.54 -7.66 -46.96
C SER A 718 11.07 -7.42 -47.29
N SER A 719 10.25 -8.44 -47.06
CA SER A 719 8.80 -8.43 -47.28
C SER A 719 8.08 -9.33 -46.28
N VAL A 720 6.90 -8.91 -45.83
CA VAL A 720 5.93 -9.74 -45.08
C VAL A 720 4.61 -9.71 -45.86
N ILE A 721 4.19 -10.87 -46.35
CA ILE A 721 2.98 -11.04 -47.16
C ILE A 721 1.97 -11.83 -46.34
N TYR A 722 0.83 -11.22 -46.01
CA TYR A 722 -0.35 -11.88 -45.46
C TYR A 722 -1.34 -12.18 -46.59
N ASN A 723 -1.64 -13.45 -46.83
CA ASN A 723 -2.57 -13.88 -47.87
C ASN A 723 -3.99 -14.01 -47.29
N PHE A 724 -5.00 -13.56 -48.02
CA PHE A 724 -6.40 -13.63 -47.57
C PHE A 724 -7.15 -14.89 -48.04
N GLN A 725 -6.48 -15.77 -48.78
CA GLN A 725 -7.00 -17.07 -49.21
C GLN A 725 -6.05 -18.17 -48.72
N GLU A 726 -6.61 -19.26 -48.20
CA GLU A 726 -5.86 -20.50 -47.99
C GLU A 726 -5.54 -21.15 -49.34
N ASN A 727 -4.36 -21.77 -49.44
CA ASN A 727 -3.91 -22.45 -50.67
C ASN A 727 -4.70 -23.75 -50.89
N TYR A 728 -5.88 -23.65 -51.51
CA TYR A 728 -6.55 -24.81 -52.10
C TYR A 728 -5.60 -25.51 -53.08
N SER A 729 -5.31 -26.79 -52.82
CA SER A 729 -4.39 -27.60 -53.61
C SER A 729 -5.01 -27.97 -54.97
N LEU A 730 -5.02 -27.01 -55.90
CA LEU A 730 -5.50 -27.22 -57.26
C LEU A 730 -4.66 -28.31 -57.95
N SER A 731 -5.34 -29.39 -58.34
CA SER A 731 -4.76 -30.47 -59.12
C SER A 731 -4.30 -29.96 -60.49
N LYS A 732 -3.23 -30.54 -61.02
CA LYS A 732 -2.76 -30.26 -62.38
C LYS A 732 -3.76 -30.79 -63.42
N ASN A 733 -4.77 -29.98 -63.76
CA ASN A 733 -5.38 -29.85 -65.09
C ASN A 733 -6.63 -28.94 -65.02
N SER A 734 -6.45 -27.63 -65.27
CA SER A 734 -7.54 -26.79 -65.76
C SER A 734 -7.00 -25.62 -66.59
N SER A 735 -7.84 -25.10 -67.48
CA SER A 735 -7.47 -24.07 -68.46
C SER A 735 -7.55 -22.65 -67.88
N SER A 736 -7.17 -21.65 -68.69
CA SER A 736 -7.03 -20.23 -68.34
C SER A 736 -8.36 -19.48 -68.08
N HIS A 737 -9.38 -20.15 -67.54
CA HIS A 737 -10.68 -19.58 -67.19
C HIS A 737 -11.00 -19.65 -65.68
N ALA A 738 -10.06 -20.08 -64.83
CA ALA A 738 -10.26 -20.25 -63.38
C ALA A 738 -10.50 -18.94 -62.58
N ALA A 739 -10.54 -17.76 -63.23
CA ALA A 739 -10.72 -16.46 -62.57
C ALA A 739 -12.11 -16.25 -61.93
N SER A 740 -13.06 -17.17 -62.15
CA SER A 740 -14.46 -17.06 -61.69
C SER A 740 -14.74 -17.59 -60.28
N PHE A 741 -13.71 -17.98 -59.51
CA PHE A 741 -13.86 -18.57 -58.17
C PHE A 741 -13.09 -17.81 -57.05
N HIS A 742 -12.59 -16.60 -57.31
CA HIS A 742 -11.78 -15.86 -56.33
C HIS A 742 -12.63 -15.10 -55.30
N GLY A 743 -12.95 -15.80 -54.21
CA GLY A 743 -13.37 -15.34 -52.87
C GLY A 743 -14.03 -13.96 -52.70
N ASP A 744 -15.28 -13.98 -52.21
CA ASP A 744 -16.19 -12.83 -52.02
C ASP A 744 -15.74 -11.74 -51.02
N MET A 745 -14.49 -11.74 -50.52
CA MET A 745 -14.06 -10.78 -49.51
C MET A 745 -13.91 -9.37 -50.11
N LYS A 746 -14.81 -8.50 -49.67
CA LYS A 746 -14.93 -7.08 -50.02
C LYS A 746 -14.66 -6.22 -48.79
N LEU A 747 -13.94 -5.11 -48.98
CA LEU A 747 -13.90 -4.03 -47.99
C LEU A 747 -14.70 -2.84 -48.53
N SER A 748 -15.87 -2.58 -47.94
CA SER A 748 -16.53 -1.28 -48.01
C SER A 748 -16.13 -0.38 -46.84
N ARG A 749 -15.59 -0.95 -45.76
CA ARG A 749 -15.10 -0.23 -44.57
C ARG A 749 -13.86 -0.91 -44.03
N GLU A 750 -12.84 -0.13 -43.65
CA GLU A 750 -11.67 -0.65 -42.94
C GLU A 750 -11.02 0.40 -42.02
N MET A 751 -10.41 -0.09 -40.95
CA MET A 751 -9.58 0.69 -40.03
C MET A 751 -8.16 0.15 -40.10
N ILE A 752 -7.19 1.01 -40.40
CA ILE A 752 -5.77 0.68 -40.51
C ILE A 752 -5.03 1.49 -39.46
N LYS A 753 -4.27 0.82 -38.61
CA LYS A 753 -3.38 1.45 -37.64
C LYS A 753 -1.98 0.89 -37.80
N PHE A 754 -0.99 1.75 -37.77
CA PHE A 754 0.41 1.34 -37.66
C PHE A 754 1.29 2.50 -37.19
N SER A 755 2.37 2.17 -36.50
CA SER A 755 3.48 3.09 -36.26
C SER A 755 4.62 2.73 -37.20
N PHE A 756 5.38 3.70 -37.71
CA PHE A 756 6.53 3.44 -38.56
C PHE A 756 7.69 4.38 -38.29
N ARG A 757 8.90 3.92 -38.64
CA ARG A 757 10.14 4.67 -38.47
C ARG A 757 11.13 4.36 -39.59
N THR A 758 11.51 5.36 -40.38
CA THR A 758 12.54 5.22 -41.42
C THR A 758 13.25 6.54 -41.71
N ALA A 759 14.43 6.44 -42.31
CA ALA A 759 15.19 7.54 -42.89
C ALA A 759 15.37 7.36 -44.42
N ARG A 760 14.48 6.59 -45.08
CA ARG A 760 14.50 6.37 -46.53
C ARG A 760 13.24 6.86 -47.22
N ALA A 761 13.44 7.49 -48.37
CA ALA A 761 12.41 7.87 -49.32
C ALA A 761 12.91 7.60 -50.76
N PRO A 762 12.05 7.10 -51.68
CA PRO A 762 10.70 6.62 -51.43
C PRO A 762 10.72 5.26 -50.70
N SER A 763 9.61 4.89 -50.06
CA SER A 763 9.44 3.59 -49.39
C SER A 763 7.97 3.18 -49.29
N LEU A 764 7.69 1.88 -49.43
CA LEU A 764 6.35 1.31 -49.34
C LEU A 764 6.08 0.76 -47.94
N LEU A 765 5.18 1.41 -47.19
CA LEU A 765 4.86 1.04 -45.81
C LEU A 765 3.84 -0.10 -45.76
N LEU A 766 2.79 0.00 -46.58
CA LEU A 766 1.69 -0.96 -46.64
C LEU A 766 1.08 -1.01 -48.06
N TYR A 767 0.74 -2.20 -48.54
CA TYR A 767 0.07 -2.46 -49.82
C TYR A 767 -1.01 -3.52 -49.66
N VAL A 768 -2.21 -3.30 -50.20
CA VAL A 768 -3.28 -4.31 -50.31
C VAL A 768 -3.64 -4.46 -51.79
N SER A 769 -3.65 -5.69 -52.28
CA SER A 769 -3.89 -6.03 -53.68
C SER A 769 -5.23 -6.75 -53.89
N SER A 770 -5.87 -6.54 -55.04
CA SER A 770 -7.07 -7.25 -55.50
C SER A 770 -6.79 -8.06 -56.77
N PHE A 771 -7.53 -9.17 -56.96
CA PHE A 771 -7.57 -9.90 -58.23
C PHE A 771 -8.11 -9.05 -59.41
N TYR A 772 -8.85 -7.96 -59.15
CA TYR A 772 -9.41 -7.07 -60.17
C TYR A 772 -8.51 -5.89 -60.57
N LYS A 773 -7.26 -5.83 -60.08
CA LYS A 773 -6.31 -4.71 -60.29
C LYS A 773 -6.70 -3.41 -59.56
N GLU A 774 -7.55 -3.55 -58.55
CA GLU A 774 -7.78 -2.55 -57.51
C GLU A 774 -6.69 -2.67 -56.44
N TYR A 775 -6.35 -1.57 -55.75
CA TYR A 775 -5.37 -1.61 -54.65
C TYR A 775 -5.51 -0.45 -53.67
N LEU A 776 -4.92 -0.64 -52.49
CA LEU A 776 -4.56 0.41 -51.55
C LEU A 776 -3.03 0.38 -51.36
N SER A 777 -2.40 1.54 -51.35
CA SER A 777 -0.98 1.64 -50.96
C SER A 777 -0.73 2.87 -50.08
N VAL A 778 0.14 2.73 -49.09
CA VAL A 778 0.65 3.83 -48.27
C VAL A 778 2.16 3.92 -48.44
N ILE A 779 2.63 5.02 -49.01
CA ILE A 779 4.03 5.22 -49.37
C ILE A 779 4.57 6.51 -48.77
N ILE A 780 5.88 6.56 -48.56
CA ILE A 780 6.64 7.81 -48.52
C ILE A 780 7.11 8.07 -49.95
N ALA A 781 6.74 9.20 -50.54
CA ALA A 781 7.19 9.59 -51.87
C ALA A 781 8.61 10.20 -51.84
N LYS A 782 9.26 10.38 -53.00
CA LYS A 782 10.68 10.80 -53.11
C LYS A 782 11.02 12.13 -52.41
N ASN A 783 10.04 13.01 -52.25
CA ASN A 783 10.10 14.30 -51.56
C ASN A 783 9.93 14.19 -50.03
N GLY A 784 9.66 13.00 -49.50
CA GLY A 784 9.42 12.76 -48.07
C GLY A 784 7.95 12.86 -47.62
N SER A 785 7.01 13.24 -48.49
CA SER A 785 5.59 13.31 -48.11
C SER A 785 4.98 11.91 -47.98
N LEU A 786 4.18 11.68 -46.94
CA LEU A 786 3.35 10.46 -46.84
C LEU A 786 2.17 10.57 -47.81
N GLN A 787 1.93 9.53 -48.59
CA GLN A 787 0.86 9.49 -49.59
C GLN A 787 0.09 8.18 -49.48
N ILE A 788 -1.22 8.30 -49.25
CA ILE A 788 -2.18 7.20 -49.26
C ILE A 788 -2.87 7.20 -50.61
N ARG A 789 -2.93 6.05 -51.28
CA ARG A 789 -3.53 5.87 -52.61
C ARG A 789 -4.60 4.80 -52.57
N TYR A 790 -5.80 5.13 -53.03
CA TYR A 790 -6.90 4.18 -53.22
C TYR A 790 -7.24 4.09 -54.72
N LYS A 791 -7.16 2.88 -55.28
CA LYS A 791 -7.68 2.57 -56.62
C LYS A 791 -8.81 1.57 -56.48
N LEU A 792 -10.03 2.06 -56.31
CA LEU A 792 -11.24 1.26 -56.11
C LEU A 792 -11.96 0.88 -57.42
N ASN A 793 -11.40 1.28 -58.58
CA ASN A 793 -11.87 0.89 -59.90
C ASN A 793 -10.69 0.74 -60.86
N ARG A 794 -10.59 -0.41 -61.53
CA ARG A 794 -9.52 -0.73 -62.47
C ARG A 794 -9.37 0.24 -63.65
N TYR A 795 -10.43 0.96 -64.00
CA TYR A 795 -10.49 1.89 -65.13
C TYR A 795 -10.20 3.36 -64.77
N GLN A 796 -10.01 3.67 -63.48
CA GLN A 796 -9.72 5.02 -63.00
C GLN A 796 -8.29 5.10 -62.43
N GLU A 797 -7.71 6.30 -62.42
CA GLU A 797 -6.49 6.57 -61.67
C GLU A 797 -6.76 6.52 -60.15
N PRO A 798 -5.75 6.25 -59.30
CA PRO A 798 -5.94 6.24 -57.85
C PRO A 798 -6.29 7.63 -57.31
N ASP A 799 -7.20 7.68 -56.34
CA ASP A 799 -7.35 8.82 -55.44
C ASP A 799 -6.08 8.94 -54.58
N VAL A 800 -5.39 10.09 -54.63
CA VAL A 800 -4.13 10.31 -53.89
C VAL A 800 -4.32 11.33 -52.78
N VAL A 801 -4.13 10.92 -51.53
CA VAL A 801 -4.17 11.77 -50.34
C VAL A 801 -2.74 12.04 -49.86
N ASN A 802 -2.26 13.26 -50.13
CA ASN A 802 -0.88 13.69 -49.90
C ASN A 802 -0.70 14.50 -48.60
N PHE A 803 0.26 14.12 -47.77
CA PHE A 803 0.65 14.80 -46.53
C PHE A 803 2.12 15.26 -46.62
N ASP A 804 2.28 16.55 -46.90
CA ASP A 804 3.54 17.24 -47.22
C ASP A 804 3.93 18.30 -46.17
N PHE A 805 3.28 18.30 -45.00
CA PHE A 805 3.55 19.25 -43.91
C PHE A 805 4.92 19.04 -43.23
N LYS A 806 5.52 17.86 -43.37
CA LYS A 806 6.92 17.55 -43.02
C LYS A 806 7.46 16.41 -43.89
N ASN A 807 8.78 16.20 -43.87
CA ASN A 807 9.37 14.96 -44.35
C ASN A 807 9.09 13.84 -43.32
N MET A 808 8.45 12.76 -43.75
CA MET A 808 8.05 11.61 -42.93
C MET A 808 9.09 10.48 -42.93
N ALA A 809 10.23 10.69 -43.60
CA ALA A 809 11.44 9.86 -43.49
C ALA A 809 12.54 10.61 -42.71
N ASP A 810 12.19 11.19 -41.56
CA ASP A 810 13.08 11.98 -40.70
C ASP A 810 13.87 11.12 -39.67
N GLY A 811 13.62 9.82 -39.61
CA GLY A 811 14.23 8.90 -38.64
C GLY A 811 13.57 8.88 -37.26
N GLN A 812 12.42 9.51 -37.06
CA GLN A 812 11.57 9.43 -35.86
C GLN A 812 10.53 8.31 -35.99
N LEU A 813 9.77 8.08 -34.90
CA LEU A 813 8.57 7.25 -34.93
C LEU A 813 7.37 8.13 -35.28
N HIS A 814 6.56 7.68 -36.23
CA HIS A 814 5.27 8.28 -36.59
C HIS A 814 4.14 7.30 -36.37
N HIS A 815 2.97 7.79 -35.98
CA HIS A 815 1.75 7.02 -35.82
C HIS A 815 0.74 7.41 -36.89
N VAL A 816 0.14 6.41 -37.56
CA VAL A 816 -0.81 6.61 -38.66
C VAL A 816 -2.08 5.80 -38.39
N GLU A 817 -3.22 6.50 -38.40
CA GLU A 817 -4.55 5.91 -38.40
C GLU A 817 -5.31 6.31 -39.67
N ILE A 818 -5.92 5.33 -40.33
CA ILE A 818 -6.73 5.49 -41.54
C ILE A 818 -8.04 4.77 -41.29
N ASN A 819 -9.17 5.47 -41.33
CA ASN A 819 -10.50 4.87 -41.22
C ASN A 819 -11.31 5.23 -42.47
N ARG A 820 -11.71 4.23 -43.26
CA ARG A 820 -12.57 4.42 -44.43
C ARG A 820 -13.97 3.90 -44.17
N GLU A 821 -14.96 4.72 -44.49
CA GLU A 821 -16.36 4.29 -44.63
C GLU A 821 -16.84 4.61 -46.04
N GLU A 822 -16.96 3.57 -46.87
CA GLU A 822 -17.42 3.62 -48.26
C GLU A 822 -16.57 4.61 -49.09
N GLY A 823 -17.16 5.72 -49.56
CA GLY A 823 -16.46 6.76 -50.30
C GLY A 823 -15.76 7.81 -49.43
N VAL A 824 -15.77 7.70 -48.11
CA VAL A 824 -15.22 8.71 -47.18
C VAL A 824 -14.00 8.14 -46.46
N LEU A 825 -12.87 8.84 -46.57
CA LEU A 825 -11.61 8.50 -45.91
C LEU A 825 -11.28 9.53 -44.83
N PHE A 826 -11.07 9.06 -43.60
CA PHE A 826 -10.50 9.82 -42.50
C PHE A 826 -9.06 9.35 -42.26
N VAL A 827 -8.13 10.30 -42.10
CA VAL A 827 -6.72 10.01 -41.83
C VAL A 827 -6.24 10.91 -40.70
N GLU A 828 -5.50 10.33 -39.76
CA GLU A 828 -4.85 11.00 -38.64
C GLU A 828 -3.39 10.56 -38.55
N ILE A 829 -2.50 11.53 -38.34
CA ILE A 829 -1.05 11.34 -38.23
C ILE A 829 -0.51 12.10 -37.02
N ASP A 830 0.24 11.41 -36.17
CA ASP A 830 0.90 11.94 -34.96
C ASP A 830 -0.04 12.78 -34.06
N ASP A 831 -1.32 12.40 -33.94
CA ASP A 831 -2.42 13.11 -33.23
C ASP A 831 -2.66 14.58 -33.62
N ASN A 832 -1.97 15.08 -34.66
CA ASN A 832 -1.90 16.50 -35.00
C ASN A 832 -2.39 16.81 -36.42
N ALA A 833 -2.12 15.94 -37.40
CA ALA A 833 -2.49 16.14 -38.79
C ALA A 833 -3.69 15.25 -39.16
N ARG A 834 -4.89 15.84 -39.11
CA ARG A 834 -6.15 15.18 -39.50
C ARG A 834 -6.64 15.66 -40.86
N ARG A 835 -7.16 14.76 -41.70
CA ARG A 835 -7.86 15.10 -42.95
C ARG A 835 -9.00 14.12 -43.24
N GLN A 836 -10.12 14.68 -43.70
CA GLN A 836 -11.22 13.93 -44.32
C GLN A 836 -11.17 14.17 -45.84
N VAL A 837 -11.37 13.12 -46.64
CA VAL A 837 -11.38 13.15 -48.12
C VAL A 837 -12.52 12.29 -48.64
N HIS A 838 -13.15 12.71 -49.75
CA HIS A 838 -14.07 11.87 -50.51
C HIS A 838 -13.32 11.23 -51.69
N LEU A 839 -13.41 9.91 -51.81
CA LEU A 839 -12.80 9.12 -52.89
C LEU A 839 -13.69 9.17 -54.14
N SER A 840 -13.06 9.30 -55.31
CA SER A 840 -13.71 9.39 -56.62
C SER A 840 -13.61 8.09 -57.45
N SER A 841 -12.70 7.18 -57.06
CA SER A 841 -12.49 5.89 -57.71
C SER A 841 -13.50 4.80 -57.31
N GLY A 842 -14.28 4.98 -56.24
CA GLY A 842 -15.31 4.03 -55.82
C GLY A 842 -15.63 4.05 -54.33
N THR A 843 -16.34 3.01 -53.86
CA THR A 843 -16.76 2.84 -52.46
C THR A 843 -16.37 1.48 -51.86
N GLU A 844 -15.85 0.55 -52.65
CA GLU A 844 -15.59 -0.83 -52.26
C GLU A 844 -14.30 -1.34 -52.93
N LEU A 845 -13.48 -2.08 -52.17
CA LEU A 845 -12.32 -2.82 -52.68
C LEU A 845 -12.72 -4.31 -52.73
N SER A 846 -12.83 -4.88 -53.93
CA SER A 846 -13.38 -6.24 -54.14
C SER A 846 -12.29 -7.29 -54.31
N ALA A 847 -12.60 -8.56 -53.97
CA ALA A 847 -11.77 -9.74 -54.21
C ALA A 847 -10.29 -9.55 -53.82
N ILE A 848 -10.04 -9.32 -52.52
CA ILE A 848 -8.71 -9.04 -52.01
C ILE A 848 -7.81 -10.29 -52.03
N LYS A 849 -6.59 -10.13 -52.56
CA LYS A 849 -5.56 -11.16 -52.74
C LYS A 849 -4.63 -11.22 -51.53
N SER A 850 -3.88 -10.15 -51.27
CA SER A 850 -2.88 -10.11 -50.19
C SER A 850 -2.62 -8.70 -49.66
N LEU A 851 -2.18 -8.65 -48.40
CA LEU A 851 -1.60 -7.50 -47.71
C LEU A 851 -0.08 -7.69 -47.64
N VAL A 852 0.70 -6.71 -48.10
CA VAL A 852 2.17 -6.74 -48.12
C VAL A 852 2.74 -5.56 -47.35
N LEU A 853 3.75 -5.83 -46.53
CA LEU A 853 4.61 -4.84 -45.87
C LEU A 853 6.02 -4.95 -46.43
N GLY A 854 6.65 -3.83 -46.77
CA GLY A 854 7.97 -3.81 -47.39
C GLY A 854 7.92 -4.03 -48.90
N ARG A 855 8.77 -4.91 -49.44
CA ARG A 855 8.95 -5.06 -50.89
C ARG A 855 7.81 -5.85 -51.55
N ILE A 856 7.36 -5.39 -52.72
CA ILE A 856 6.44 -6.11 -53.62
C ILE A 856 7.18 -6.66 -54.85
N SER A 857 6.59 -7.66 -55.52
CA SER A 857 7.18 -8.35 -56.69
C SER A 857 6.39 -8.17 -57.99
N GLU A 858 5.10 -7.85 -57.89
CA GLU A 858 4.22 -7.57 -59.03
C GLU A 858 4.03 -6.06 -59.16
N TYR A 859 4.43 -5.46 -60.28
CA TYR A 859 4.38 -4.00 -60.52
C TYR A 859 3.45 -3.60 -61.67
N SER A 860 2.82 -4.57 -62.35
CA SER A 860 2.07 -4.38 -63.60
C SER A 860 0.76 -3.61 -63.48
N ASP A 861 0.29 -3.39 -62.25
CA ASP A 861 -1.10 -3.02 -61.95
C ASP A 861 -1.23 -1.79 -61.04
N VAL A 862 -0.09 -1.18 -60.67
CA VAL A 862 0.02 -0.01 -59.78
C VAL A 862 0.57 1.22 -60.51
N ASP A 863 0.31 2.41 -59.97
CA ASP A 863 0.85 3.67 -60.47
C ASP A 863 2.38 3.77 -60.30
N GLN A 864 3.00 4.69 -61.05
CA GLN A 864 4.45 4.82 -61.14
C GLN A 864 5.15 5.08 -59.80
N GLU A 865 4.58 5.88 -58.89
CA GLU A 865 5.21 6.13 -57.59
C GLU A 865 5.05 4.93 -56.64
N THR A 866 3.91 4.23 -56.68
CA THR A 866 3.74 2.96 -55.94
C THR A 866 4.67 1.87 -56.45
N ALA A 867 4.88 1.76 -57.77
CA ALA A 867 5.87 0.85 -58.34
C ALA A 867 7.30 1.16 -57.86
N LEU A 868 7.67 2.45 -57.83
CA LEU A 868 8.99 2.91 -57.39
C LEU A 868 9.22 2.70 -55.88
N ALA A 869 8.25 3.06 -55.05
CA ALA A 869 8.29 2.81 -53.61
C ALA A 869 8.31 1.30 -53.31
N GLY A 870 7.51 0.51 -54.04
CA GLY A 870 7.42 -0.94 -53.89
C GLY A 870 8.66 -1.71 -54.31
N ALA A 871 9.41 -1.19 -55.30
CA ALA A 871 10.68 -1.77 -55.75
C ALA A 871 11.84 -1.50 -54.77
N GLN A 872 11.83 -0.34 -54.08
CA GLN A 872 12.69 -0.05 -52.93
C GLN A 872 12.28 -0.91 -51.71
N GLY A 873 10.97 -1.10 -51.52
CA GLY A 873 10.36 -1.74 -50.36
C GLY A 873 10.35 -0.82 -49.13
N PHE A 874 10.55 -1.41 -47.95
CA PHE A 874 10.73 -0.68 -46.70
C PHE A 874 12.07 -1.09 -46.06
N LEU A 875 12.71 -0.13 -45.39
CA LEU A 875 13.83 -0.37 -44.49
C LEU A 875 13.67 0.56 -43.30
N GLY A 876 13.69 0.01 -42.09
CA GLY A 876 13.30 0.71 -40.87
C GLY A 876 12.47 -0.18 -39.96
N CYS A 877 11.69 0.42 -39.07
CA CYS A 877 10.83 -0.30 -38.13
C CYS A 877 9.34 -0.06 -38.44
N LEU A 878 8.53 -1.12 -38.42
CA LEU A 878 7.06 -1.05 -38.37
C LEU A 878 6.59 -1.60 -37.04
N SER A 879 5.57 -0.98 -36.44
CA SER A 879 4.94 -1.41 -35.19
C SER A 879 3.43 -1.36 -35.27
N ALA A 880 2.77 -2.16 -34.43
CA ALA A 880 1.33 -2.15 -34.21
C ALA A 880 0.48 -2.26 -35.51
N VAL A 881 1.05 -2.86 -36.57
CA VAL A 881 0.41 -2.91 -37.89
C VAL A 881 -0.84 -3.78 -37.84
N GLN A 882 -2.00 -3.16 -38.05
CA GLN A 882 -3.32 -3.77 -38.01
C GLN A 882 -4.17 -3.27 -39.18
N LEU A 883 -4.82 -4.20 -39.89
CA LEU A 883 -5.87 -3.94 -40.88
C LEU A 883 -7.15 -4.61 -40.39
N SER A 884 -8.06 -3.81 -39.83
CA SER A 884 -9.28 -4.23 -39.13
C SER A 884 -9.00 -5.24 -38.00
N HIS A 885 -9.03 -6.55 -38.29
CA HIS A 885 -8.76 -7.64 -37.34
C HIS A 885 -7.51 -8.47 -37.69
N VAL A 886 -6.77 -8.07 -38.73
CA VAL A 886 -5.58 -8.77 -39.24
C VAL A 886 -4.32 -8.03 -38.81
N ALA A 887 -3.46 -8.72 -38.05
CA ALA A 887 -2.17 -8.22 -37.57
C ALA A 887 -1.00 -8.95 -38.25
N PRO A 888 -0.54 -8.52 -39.45
CA PRO A 888 0.46 -9.24 -40.25
C PRO A 888 1.79 -9.45 -39.51
N LEU A 889 2.27 -8.47 -38.74
CA LEU A 889 3.53 -8.61 -37.97
C LEU A 889 3.40 -9.67 -36.86
N LYS A 890 2.24 -9.76 -36.22
CA LYS A 890 1.97 -10.78 -35.20
C LYS A 890 1.99 -12.18 -35.80
N ALA A 891 1.29 -12.38 -36.92
CA ALA A 891 1.28 -13.64 -37.63
C ALA A 891 2.63 -14.02 -38.26
N ALA A 892 3.53 -13.05 -38.50
CA ALA A 892 4.91 -13.28 -38.94
C ALA A 892 5.87 -13.67 -37.80
N LEU A 893 5.80 -13.00 -36.65
CA LEU A 893 6.74 -13.16 -35.53
C LEU A 893 6.30 -14.19 -34.48
N GLN A 894 4.99 -14.41 -34.32
CA GLN A 894 4.39 -15.27 -33.29
C GLN A 894 3.37 -16.25 -33.90
N PRO A 895 3.79 -17.16 -34.81
CA PRO A 895 2.88 -18.06 -35.51
C PRO A 895 2.29 -19.12 -34.56
N SER A 896 1.03 -18.93 -34.14
CA SER A 896 0.34 -19.85 -33.24
C SER A 896 -0.13 -21.16 -33.92
N HIS A 897 -0.36 -21.09 -35.23
CA HIS A 897 -0.94 -22.09 -36.13
C HIS A 897 -0.28 -21.92 -37.52
N PRO A 898 -0.55 -22.77 -38.54
CA PRO A 898 -0.17 -22.48 -39.93
C PRO A 898 -0.86 -21.20 -40.45
N ALA A 899 -0.26 -20.04 -40.14
CA ALA A 899 -0.75 -18.74 -40.56
C ALA A 899 -0.54 -18.52 -42.06
N PRO A 900 -1.41 -17.77 -42.75
CA PRO A 900 -1.31 -17.52 -44.19
C PRO A 900 -0.24 -16.47 -44.55
N VAL A 901 0.86 -16.41 -43.77
CA VAL A 901 1.93 -15.42 -43.89
C VAL A 901 3.16 -16.03 -44.55
N THR A 902 3.75 -15.28 -45.47
CA THR A 902 5.06 -15.56 -46.06
C THR A 902 6.01 -14.42 -45.72
N VAL A 903 7.13 -14.73 -45.08
CA VAL A 903 8.21 -13.78 -44.79
C VAL A 903 9.33 -13.98 -45.81
N SER A 904 9.97 -12.90 -46.25
CA SER A 904 11.10 -12.93 -47.18
C SER A 904 12.13 -11.86 -46.81
N GLY A 905 13.41 -12.18 -46.97
CA GLY A 905 14.51 -11.34 -46.49
C GLY A 905 14.66 -11.37 -44.96
N HIS A 906 15.32 -10.36 -44.41
CA HIS A 906 15.58 -10.25 -42.97
C HIS A 906 14.49 -9.42 -42.28
N VAL A 907 13.69 -10.05 -41.43
CA VAL A 907 12.67 -9.41 -40.58
C VAL A 907 12.82 -9.96 -39.16
N THR A 908 12.95 -9.09 -38.17
CA THR A 908 13.22 -9.47 -36.76
C THR A 908 12.42 -8.60 -35.79
N GLU A 909 12.02 -9.16 -34.64
CA GLU A 909 11.39 -8.37 -33.56
C GLU A 909 12.29 -7.19 -33.16
N SER A 910 11.68 -6.06 -32.82
CA SER A 910 12.35 -4.82 -32.42
C SER A 910 11.54 -4.09 -31.36
N SER A 911 12.07 -3.03 -30.78
CA SER A 911 11.31 -2.07 -29.97
C SER A 911 11.04 -0.75 -30.71
N CYS A 912 11.54 -0.60 -31.94
CA CYS A 912 11.57 0.66 -32.72
C CYS A 912 12.26 1.88 -32.06
N VAL A 913 12.67 1.80 -30.79
CA VAL A 913 13.43 2.83 -30.05
C VAL A 913 14.81 3.06 -30.70
N SER A 914 15.35 4.27 -30.57
CA SER A 914 16.71 4.59 -31.01
C SER A 914 17.77 3.85 -30.20
N GLN A 915 18.47 2.91 -30.84
CA GLN A 915 19.81 2.55 -30.39
C GLN A 915 20.70 3.81 -30.52
N ALA A 916 21.29 4.24 -29.41
CA ALA A 916 22.49 5.07 -29.47
C ALA A 916 23.56 4.24 -30.19
N GLY A 917 24.18 4.80 -31.23
CA GLY A 917 24.87 3.99 -32.25
C GLY A 917 26.09 3.24 -31.74
N THR A 918 26.16 1.96 -32.08
CA THR A 918 27.40 1.16 -32.07
C THR A 918 27.47 0.32 -33.35
N ASP A 919 28.69 0.19 -33.90
CA ASP A 919 28.95 -0.59 -35.10
C ASP A 919 28.68 -2.09 -34.91
N ALA A 920 28.41 -2.77 -36.02
CA ALA A 920 28.17 -4.20 -36.04
C ALA A 920 29.45 -5.00 -35.73
N THR A 921 29.64 -5.41 -34.48
CA THR A 921 30.33 -6.66 -34.13
C THR A 921 29.71 -7.31 -32.91
N SER A 922 29.16 -8.50 -33.09
CA SER A 922 28.62 -9.32 -32.00
C SER A 922 29.74 -9.85 -31.11
N ARG A 923 29.59 -9.68 -29.79
CA ARG A 923 30.13 -10.62 -28.80
C ARG A 923 29.43 -10.50 -27.47
N GLU A 924 29.10 -11.65 -26.90
CA GLU A 924 28.50 -11.75 -25.57
C GLU A 924 29.46 -11.21 -24.51
N ARG A 925 28.91 -10.58 -23.47
CA ARG A 925 29.62 -10.36 -22.20
C ARG A 925 28.78 -10.82 -21.04
N THR A 926 28.94 -12.10 -20.71
CA THR A 926 28.61 -12.68 -19.41
C THR A 926 29.31 -11.84 -18.32
N HIS A 927 28.56 -11.26 -17.40
CA HIS A 927 29.14 -10.52 -16.27
C HIS A 927 29.51 -11.50 -15.15
N SER A 928 30.69 -12.11 -15.27
CA SER A 928 31.36 -12.79 -14.16
C SER A 928 32.01 -11.77 -13.23
N PHE A 929 31.54 -11.67 -11.99
CA PHE A 929 32.24 -10.96 -10.92
C PHE A 929 32.98 -11.95 -10.03
N ALA A 930 34.27 -11.72 -9.80
CA ALA A 930 35.05 -12.39 -8.77
C ALA A 930 36.18 -11.44 -8.31
N ASP A 931 36.41 -11.44 -6.99
CA ASP A 931 37.57 -10.94 -6.25
C ASP A 931 38.21 -9.59 -6.61
N HIS A 932 38.19 -8.68 -5.61
CA HIS A 932 39.45 -8.31 -4.95
C HIS A 932 39.20 -8.04 -3.46
N SER A 933 40.17 -8.43 -2.63
CA SER A 933 40.13 -8.30 -1.16
C SER A 933 41.10 -7.23 -0.66
N GLY A 934 40.75 -6.49 0.40
CA GLY A 934 41.62 -5.42 0.91
C GLY A 934 41.11 -4.56 2.08
N THR A 935 41.25 -5.09 3.32
CA THR A 935 41.46 -4.35 4.60
C THR A 935 40.42 -3.30 5.12
N ARG A 936 40.32 -3.23 6.45
CA ARG A 936 39.49 -2.29 7.24
C ARG A 936 40.05 -0.86 7.29
N ASP A 937 39.16 0.14 7.44
CA ASP A 937 39.17 1.08 8.58
C ASP A 937 37.75 1.68 8.81
N ASP A 938 37.51 2.29 9.97
CA ASP A 938 36.16 2.72 10.43
C ASP A 938 35.79 4.18 10.09
N ARG A 939 34.55 4.44 9.62
CA ARG A 939 33.75 5.65 9.95
C ARG A 939 32.29 5.66 9.48
N GLU A 940 31.55 6.64 10.00
CA GLU A 940 30.08 6.84 9.92
C GLU A 940 29.52 7.08 8.50
N PRO A 941 28.22 6.78 8.26
CA PRO A 941 27.62 6.82 6.93
C PRO A 941 27.31 8.25 6.44
N LEU A 942 28.01 8.70 5.39
CA LEU A 942 27.69 9.93 4.69
C LEU A 942 26.51 9.72 3.73
N ALA A 943 25.29 9.93 4.21
CA ALA A 943 24.13 10.02 3.35
C ALA A 943 24.15 11.33 2.53
N ASN A 944 24.42 11.27 1.22
CA ASN A 944 23.68 12.01 0.18
C ASN A 944 24.13 11.76 -1.27
N ALA A 945 23.20 12.01 -2.20
CA ALA A 945 23.42 12.41 -3.59
C ALA A 945 24.16 11.46 -4.58
N ILE A 946 23.44 10.47 -5.09
CA ILE A 946 23.28 10.35 -6.55
C ILE A 946 21.85 10.78 -6.88
N ARG A 947 21.63 12.09 -7.00
CA ARG A 947 20.36 12.67 -7.45
C ARG A 947 20.47 12.87 -8.96
N SER A 948 19.57 12.29 -9.74
CA SER A 948 19.49 12.55 -11.18
C SER A 948 18.99 13.97 -11.45
N ASP A 949 19.68 14.73 -12.29
CA ASP A 949 19.42 16.16 -12.57
C ASP A 949 18.09 16.49 -13.27
N SER A 950 17.25 15.48 -13.56
CA SER A 950 15.92 15.65 -14.14
C SER A 950 14.97 16.49 -13.27
N ALA A 951 15.08 16.41 -11.94
CA ALA A 951 14.16 17.10 -11.02
C ALA A 951 14.36 18.63 -10.99
N VAL A 952 15.61 19.10 -11.08
CA VAL A 952 15.93 20.54 -11.07
C VAL A 952 15.51 21.18 -12.39
N ILE A 953 15.74 20.50 -13.51
CA ILE A 953 15.32 20.94 -14.85
C ILE A 953 13.79 20.98 -14.93
N GLY A 954 13.09 19.94 -14.46
CA GLY A 954 11.62 19.93 -14.39
C GLY A 954 11.04 21.06 -13.53
N GLY A 955 11.65 21.34 -12.37
CA GLY A 955 11.27 22.46 -11.50
C GLY A 955 11.45 23.82 -12.17
N LEU A 956 12.58 24.06 -12.85
CA LEU A 956 12.83 25.28 -13.61
C LEU A 956 11.82 25.46 -14.75
N ILE A 957 11.51 24.41 -15.50
CA ILE A 957 10.50 24.44 -16.57
C ILE A 957 9.11 24.76 -15.98
N ALA A 958 8.72 24.13 -14.87
CA ALA A 958 7.45 24.41 -14.19
C ALA A 958 7.34 25.87 -13.71
N VAL A 959 8.41 26.44 -13.15
CA VAL A 959 8.47 27.86 -12.74
C VAL A 959 8.37 28.79 -13.95
N VAL A 960 9.05 28.51 -15.06
CA VAL A 960 8.95 29.30 -16.30
C VAL A 960 7.54 29.24 -16.89
N ILE A 961 6.92 28.06 -16.93
CA ILE A 961 5.51 27.90 -17.37
C ILE A 961 4.57 28.69 -16.45
N PHE A 962 4.75 28.62 -15.13
CA PHE A 962 3.94 29.38 -14.18
C PHE A 962 4.08 30.90 -14.38
N ILE A 963 5.31 31.40 -14.57
CA ILE A 963 5.57 32.81 -14.88
C ILE A 963 4.90 33.23 -16.19
N LEU A 964 4.98 32.40 -17.24
CA LEU A 964 4.31 32.65 -18.53
C LEU A 964 2.78 32.67 -18.39
N LEU A 965 2.20 31.77 -17.59
CA LEU A 965 0.77 31.76 -17.27
C LEU A 965 0.35 32.99 -16.46
N CYS A 966 1.16 33.45 -15.50
CA CYS A 966 0.93 34.71 -14.79
C CYS A 966 0.99 35.92 -15.73
N ILE A 967 1.98 35.99 -16.62
CA ILE A 967 2.09 37.06 -17.64
C ILE A 967 0.87 37.02 -18.57
N ALA A 968 0.43 35.85 -19.02
CA ALA A 968 -0.77 35.69 -19.83
C ALA A 968 -2.04 36.14 -19.08
N ALA A 969 -2.21 35.76 -17.81
CA ALA A 969 -3.34 36.18 -16.98
C ALA A 969 -3.34 37.70 -16.73
N ILE A 970 -2.17 38.31 -16.53
CA ILE A 970 -2.00 39.77 -16.42
C ILE A 970 -2.33 40.45 -17.75
N ALA A 971 -1.84 39.93 -18.88
CA ALA A 971 -2.15 40.44 -20.21
C ALA A 971 -3.65 40.35 -20.54
N VAL A 972 -4.32 39.25 -20.16
CA VAL A 972 -5.77 39.09 -20.28
C VAL A 972 -6.51 40.08 -19.38
N ARG A 973 -6.10 40.29 -18.13
CA ARG A 973 -6.69 41.34 -17.26
C ARG A 973 -6.51 42.74 -17.84
N ILE A 974 -5.32 43.08 -18.35
CA ILE A 974 -5.05 44.36 -19.01
C ILE A 974 -5.91 44.51 -20.27
N TYR A 975 -6.06 43.46 -21.08
CA TYR A 975 -6.91 43.48 -22.27
C TYR A 975 -8.40 43.63 -21.91
N GLN A 976 -8.88 42.97 -20.86
CA GLN A 976 -10.23 43.13 -20.32
C GLN A 976 -10.46 44.54 -19.77
N GLN A 977 -9.51 45.11 -19.02
CA GLN A 977 -9.57 46.51 -18.57
C GLN A 977 -9.58 47.49 -19.76
N LYS A 978 -8.76 47.27 -20.79
CA LYS A 978 -8.72 48.12 -22.00
C LYS A 978 -10.02 48.02 -22.81
N ARG A 979 -10.65 46.83 -22.83
CA ARG A 979 -11.99 46.59 -23.42
C ARG A 979 -13.10 47.26 -22.61
N LEU A 980 -13.01 47.29 -21.28
CA LEU A 980 -13.93 48.04 -20.41
C LEU A 980 -13.75 49.56 -20.59
N TYR A 981 -12.52 50.06 -20.70
CA TYR A 981 -12.25 51.48 -20.91
C TYR A 981 -12.86 51.98 -22.23
N LYS A 982 -12.63 51.26 -23.35
CA LYS A 982 -13.30 51.55 -24.64
C LYS A 982 -14.83 51.46 -24.56
N ARG A 983 -15.39 50.57 -23.72
CA ARG A 983 -16.85 50.46 -23.54
C ARG A 983 -17.43 51.61 -22.71
N ASN A 984 -16.62 52.26 -21.86
CA ASN A 984 -17.02 53.43 -21.10
C ASN A 984 -16.91 54.73 -21.91
N GLU A 985 -15.95 54.85 -22.84
CA GLU A 985 -15.96 55.93 -23.84
C GLU A 985 -17.19 55.81 -24.77
N ALA A 986 -17.44 54.61 -25.31
CA ALA A 986 -18.59 54.36 -26.20
C ALA A 986 -19.96 54.53 -25.52
N LYS A 987 -20.04 54.54 -24.19
CA LYS A 987 -21.26 54.84 -23.43
C LYS A 987 -21.41 56.31 -23.02
N ARG A 988 -20.42 57.18 -23.30
CA ARG A 988 -20.46 58.59 -22.90
C ARG A 988 -21.11 59.50 -23.95
N SER A 989 -21.39 59.00 -25.15
CA SER A 989 -22.01 59.75 -26.26
C SER A 989 -23.53 59.56 -26.42
N GLU A 990 -24.17 58.69 -25.63
CA GLU A 990 -25.62 58.38 -25.75
C GLU A 990 -26.43 58.77 -24.50
N ASN A 991 -25.84 59.51 -23.55
CA ASN A 991 -26.58 60.12 -22.43
C ASN A 991 -26.89 61.61 -22.71
N VAL A 992 -27.55 61.87 -23.84
CA VAL A 992 -28.20 63.15 -24.14
C VAL A 992 -29.57 62.87 -24.77
N ASP A 993 -30.51 62.39 -23.95
CA ASP A 993 -31.87 62.92 -23.93
C ASP A 993 -32.69 62.39 -22.73
N SER A 994 -33.68 63.20 -22.34
CA SER A 994 -34.74 62.97 -21.34
C SER A 994 -34.38 62.25 -20.02
N ALA A 995 -34.28 63.05 -18.95
CA ALA A 995 -34.58 62.61 -17.59
C ALA A 995 -36.00 63.06 -17.22
N GLU A 996 -36.94 62.11 -17.08
CA GLU A 996 -38.33 62.42 -16.71
C GLU A 996 -38.96 61.28 -15.89
N ALA A 997 -40.05 61.58 -15.16
CA ALA A 997 -40.89 60.70 -14.35
C ALA A 997 -40.25 60.00 -13.11
N VAL A 998 -40.65 60.48 -11.93
CA VAL A 998 -40.60 59.77 -10.63
C VAL A 998 -42.05 59.38 -10.24
N LEU A 999 -42.22 58.47 -9.27
CA LEU A 999 -43.47 58.13 -8.53
C LEU A 999 -44.58 57.31 -9.23
N LYS A 1000 -44.80 56.04 -8.80
CA LYS A 1000 -45.95 55.57 -7.96
C LYS A 1000 -46.10 54.04 -7.84
N SER A 1001 -46.75 53.61 -6.74
CA SER A 1001 -47.48 52.32 -6.51
C SER A 1001 -46.74 50.99 -6.65
N GLU A 1002 -47.09 49.87 -5.98
CA GLU A 1002 -48.02 49.52 -4.86
C GLU A 1002 -47.42 48.23 -4.21
N LEU A 1003 -47.34 47.98 -2.89
CA LEU A 1003 -48.39 47.61 -1.90
C LEU A 1003 -49.36 46.50 -2.40
N ASN A 1004 -49.82 45.50 -1.63
CA ASN A 1004 -49.81 45.13 -0.20
C ASN A 1004 -49.41 43.60 -0.10
N ILE A 1005 -49.40 42.80 0.99
CA ILE A 1005 -49.70 42.80 2.46
C ILE A 1005 -48.83 41.63 3.07
N GLN A 1006 -48.59 41.36 4.37
CA GLN A 1006 -49.26 41.69 5.64
C GLN A 1006 -48.27 41.78 6.85
N SER A 1007 -48.78 42.35 7.95
CA SER A 1007 -48.40 42.27 9.38
C SER A 1007 -48.52 40.86 10.01
N ALA A 1008 -48.06 40.53 11.23
CA ALA A 1008 -47.71 41.31 12.44
C ALA A 1008 -46.52 40.64 13.19
N VAL A 1009 -45.56 41.34 13.81
CA VAL A 1009 -45.60 42.01 15.15
C VAL A 1009 -46.00 41.09 16.32
N ASN A 1010 -45.04 40.69 17.16
CA ASN A 1010 -45.00 41.14 18.57
C ASN A 1010 -43.59 41.02 19.21
N GLU A 1011 -43.45 41.46 20.46
CA GLU A 1011 -42.21 41.65 21.22
C GLU A 1011 -41.64 40.41 21.96
N ASN A 1012 -40.42 40.57 22.49
CA ASN A 1012 -39.88 40.06 23.76
C ASN A 1012 -40.45 38.76 24.37
N GLN A 1013 -39.59 37.75 24.56
CA GLN A 1013 -39.25 37.30 25.92
C GLN A 1013 -37.95 36.46 26.00
N LYS A 1014 -37.35 36.44 27.19
CA LYS A 1014 -36.44 35.37 27.65
C LYS A 1014 -37.30 34.27 28.28
N GLU A 1015 -36.86 33.01 28.26
CA GLU A 1015 -36.68 32.21 29.49
C GLU A 1015 -35.93 30.88 29.23
N TYR A 1016 -35.77 30.08 30.29
CA TYR A 1016 -34.88 28.91 30.40
C TYR A 1016 -35.66 27.61 30.64
N PHE A 1017 -34.92 26.49 30.68
CA PHE A 1017 -35.29 25.16 31.18
C PHE A 1017 -36.14 24.29 30.24
N PHE A 1018 -35.99 22.96 30.24
CA PHE A 1018 -35.14 22.11 31.10
C PHE A 1018 -33.97 21.50 30.33
#